data_AF-A0A0K8JF61-F1
#
_entry.id   AF-A0A0K8JF61-F1
#
_cell.length_a   1.000
_cell.length_b   1.000
_cell.length_c   1.000
_cell.angle_alpha   90.00
_cell.angle_beta   90.00
_cell.angle_gamma   90.00
#
_symmetry.space_group_name_H-M   'P 1'
#
loop_
_entity.id
_entity.type
_entity.pdbx_description
1 polymer ?
#
loop_
_entity_poly.entity_id
_entity_poly.type
_entity_poly.pdbx_seq_one_letter_code
_entity_poly.pdbx_strand_id
1 'polypeptide(L)'
;MTMLSIDLETFSTLDIKKVGAYKYAESCEILLFGFAFDDDPVTVIELVNGQEIPREVRKALWDTRIPKTAYNAQFERVVLSNYFTAENYMDGDPTELWMTAEDWYCTMVHGLYLGMPGNLDQLSKVLFPDSIDKQKMTEGKALIKYFCTPCKPTKTNGQRTRNMPQHDPEKWAKFVDYNRRDVEVERNARKILEKIPLPEMERRLYRLDQDINDRGVMVDMGLVKNAMECDELNKAEMEAEAIRLTGLDNPNSVSQLKEWLQEAEGVKIESLNKETVPELLANTESETVKRVLELRQQMAKTSVKKYQAMECAVCHDGRVRGLLQFYGANRTGRWAGRLVQVQNLPQNKLSDLDLAREMLIIHMFSMIQMLYGNTQDILSQLIRTAFIAAPGKRFIISDFSAIEARVIAWLAGESWRLNVFKTHGKIYEASAAAMFKVPVESIDKHNPLRQKGKVAELALGYQGGPNALIKMGALKQGLTEEELPALVKMWRNASPHIVQLWQDAENAAKEAVQNRTSVQLKRGVSYKYEKGILFAVLPSGRQLAYVKPRVEMAETNVGVKEQLSYEGQDQTTKQWKRMPTYGGKLVENLVQAIARDCLAVAMDRLDQANYEIVMHVHDEIITEMPKGYGSLDEMNKILAQPIGWAPGLPLKGDGFETLFYKKDD
;
A
#
# COMPACT_ATOMS: atom_id res chain seq x y z
N MET A 1 -18.27 18.31 -23.97
CA MET A 1 -16.91 17.83 -24.27
C MET A 1 -17.06 16.37 -24.58
N THR A 2 -16.65 15.94 -25.77
CA THR A 2 -16.75 14.52 -26.18
C THR A 2 -15.76 13.69 -25.38
N MET A 3 -16.21 12.55 -24.85
CA MET A 3 -15.46 11.67 -23.96
C MET A 3 -15.49 10.23 -24.49
N LEU A 4 -14.36 9.53 -24.43
CA LEU A 4 -14.21 8.15 -24.89
C LEU A 4 -14.15 7.20 -23.69
N SER A 5 -15.16 6.34 -23.52
CA SER A 5 -15.13 5.25 -22.54
C SER A 5 -14.55 3.98 -23.15
N ILE A 6 -13.71 3.25 -22.40
CA ILE A 6 -12.89 2.13 -22.89
C ILE A 6 -12.84 1.02 -21.84
N ASP A 7 -12.97 -0.23 -22.29
CA ASP A 7 -12.71 -1.44 -21.51
C ASP A 7 -12.03 -2.49 -22.40
N LEU A 8 -10.96 -3.13 -21.90
CA LEU A 8 -10.21 -4.15 -22.64
C LEU A 8 -10.33 -5.52 -21.99
N GLU A 9 -10.42 -6.54 -22.83
CA GLU A 9 -10.21 -7.91 -22.42
C GLU A 9 -8.95 -8.47 -23.07
N THR A 10 -8.03 -8.98 -22.25
CA THR A 10 -6.68 -9.36 -22.70
C THR A 10 -6.36 -10.80 -22.34
N PHE A 11 -5.54 -11.46 -23.16
CA PHE A 11 -4.94 -12.76 -22.86
C PHE A 11 -3.44 -12.61 -22.54
N SER A 12 -2.95 -13.34 -21.54
CA SER A 12 -1.51 -13.54 -21.37
C SER A 12 -1.25 -14.89 -20.70
N THR A 13 -0.05 -15.44 -20.91
CA THR A 13 0.46 -16.57 -20.12
C THR A 13 0.89 -16.15 -18.71
N LEU A 14 1.12 -14.85 -18.49
CA LEU A 14 1.48 -14.29 -17.19
C LEU A 14 0.24 -14.02 -16.33
N ASP A 15 0.35 -14.31 -15.03
CA ASP A 15 -0.66 -13.93 -14.05
C ASP A 15 -0.45 -12.46 -13.64
N ILE A 16 -1.36 -11.59 -14.09
CA ILE A 16 -1.32 -10.15 -13.81
C ILE A 16 -1.21 -9.82 -12.31
N LYS A 17 -1.76 -10.67 -11.42
CA LYS A 17 -1.67 -10.44 -9.97
C LYS A 17 -0.27 -10.65 -9.42
N LYS A 18 0.57 -11.42 -10.13
CA LYS A 18 1.96 -11.69 -9.76
C LYS A 18 2.92 -10.71 -10.40
N VAL A 19 2.75 -10.44 -11.70
CA VAL A 19 3.71 -9.65 -12.49
C VAL A 19 3.37 -8.15 -12.52
N GLY A 20 2.11 -7.77 -12.27
CA GLY A 20 1.63 -6.39 -12.38
C GLY A 20 1.30 -5.97 -13.81
N ALA A 21 0.65 -4.81 -13.95
CA ALA A 21 0.10 -4.35 -15.24
C ALA A 21 1.19 -4.11 -16.30
N TYR A 22 2.33 -3.52 -15.91
CA TYR A 22 3.40 -3.16 -16.84
C TYR A 22 4.07 -4.39 -17.45
N LYS A 23 4.53 -5.33 -16.62
CA LYS A 23 5.12 -6.58 -17.12
C LYS A 23 4.11 -7.45 -17.87
N TYR A 24 2.86 -7.43 -17.44
CA TYR A 24 1.77 -8.10 -18.15
C TYR A 24 1.59 -7.52 -19.56
N ALA A 25 1.58 -6.20 -19.70
CA ALA A 25 1.35 -5.50 -20.95
C ALA A 25 2.42 -5.74 -22.02
N GLU A 26 3.68 -6.00 -21.63
CA GLU A 26 4.77 -6.35 -22.57
C GLU A 26 4.50 -7.63 -23.38
N SER A 27 3.57 -8.48 -22.94
CA SER A 27 3.35 -9.82 -23.52
C SER A 27 1.88 -10.19 -23.72
N CYS A 28 0.95 -9.31 -23.33
CA CYS A 28 -0.47 -9.60 -23.47
C CYS A 28 -0.98 -9.32 -24.89
N GLU A 29 -2.01 -10.05 -25.27
CA GLU A 29 -2.77 -9.85 -26.50
C GLU A 29 -4.14 -9.26 -26.15
N ILE A 30 -4.51 -8.14 -26.77
CA ILE A 30 -5.87 -7.59 -26.62
C ILE A 30 -6.83 -8.44 -27.45
N LEU A 31 -7.82 -9.04 -26.79
CA LEU A 31 -8.84 -9.87 -27.42
C LEU A 31 -10.04 -9.04 -27.88
N LEU A 32 -10.56 -8.21 -26.96
CA LEU A 32 -11.72 -7.35 -27.17
C LEU A 32 -11.37 -5.92 -26.78
N PHE A 33 -11.83 -4.96 -27.59
CA PHE A 33 -11.76 -3.54 -27.31
C PHE A 33 -13.19 -2.98 -27.30
N GLY A 34 -13.73 -2.74 -26.12
CA GLY A 34 -15.04 -2.13 -25.93
C GLY A 34 -14.90 -0.62 -25.80
N PHE A 35 -15.72 0.14 -26.55
CA PHE A 35 -15.70 1.59 -26.45
C PHE A 35 -17.05 2.24 -26.76
N ALA A 36 -17.21 3.48 -26.30
CA ALA A 36 -18.12 4.41 -26.95
C ALA A 36 -17.79 5.87 -26.64
N PHE A 37 -18.24 6.76 -27.52
CA PHE A 37 -18.20 8.19 -27.32
C PHE A 37 -19.44 8.65 -26.56
N ASP A 38 -19.26 9.44 -25.50
CA ASP A 38 -20.34 10.07 -24.74
C ASP A 38 -21.44 9.08 -24.33
N ASP A 39 -22.62 9.21 -24.95
CA ASP A 39 -23.81 8.39 -24.71
C ASP A 39 -24.13 7.45 -25.89
N ASP A 40 -23.24 7.34 -26.87
CA ASP A 40 -23.40 6.41 -27.99
C ASP A 40 -23.44 4.95 -27.52
N PRO A 41 -24.13 4.06 -28.26
CA PRO A 41 -24.11 2.63 -28.01
C PRO A 41 -22.68 2.08 -28.00
N VAL A 42 -22.41 1.17 -27.05
CA VAL A 42 -21.07 0.57 -26.93
C VAL A 42 -20.80 -0.36 -28.11
N THR A 43 -19.69 -0.09 -28.79
CA THR A 43 -19.14 -0.92 -29.86
C THR A 43 -18.02 -1.79 -29.27
N VAL A 44 -17.98 -3.07 -29.65
CA VAL A 44 -16.92 -4.00 -29.24
C VAL A 44 -16.20 -4.48 -30.51
N ILE A 45 -14.88 -4.31 -30.52
CA ILE A 45 -13.99 -4.75 -31.60
C ILE A 45 -13.31 -6.05 -31.18
N GLU A 46 -13.43 -7.07 -32.01
CA GLU A 46 -12.80 -8.38 -31.82
C GLU A 46 -11.42 -8.41 -32.49
N LEU A 47 -10.41 -7.85 -31.82
CA LEU A 47 -9.04 -7.75 -32.33
C LEU A 47 -8.42 -9.14 -32.60
N VAL A 48 -8.72 -10.13 -31.75
CA VAL A 48 -8.27 -11.53 -31.97
C VAL A 48 -8.80 -12.14 -33.27
N ASN A 49 -9.90 -11.60 -33.81
CA ASN A 49 -10.51 -12.03 -35.07
C ASN A 49 -10.11 -11.11 -36.25
N GLY A 50 -9.10 -10.25 -36.08
CA GLY A 50 -8.55 -9.40 -37.12
C GLY A 50 -9.36 -8.15 -37.43
N GLN A 51 -10.33 -7.78 -36.59
CA GLN A 51 -10.95 -6.45 -36.69
C GLN A 51 -9.94 -5.38 -36.29
N GLU A 52 -10.07 -4.17 -36.82
CA GLU A 52 -9.17 -3.05 -36.50
C GLU A 52 -9.88 -2.00 -35.64
N ILE A 53 -9.10 -1.32 -34.78
CA ILE A 53 -9.59 -0.14 -34.07
C ILE A 53 -9.90 0.96 -35.12
N PRO A 54 -11.12 1.54 -35.14
CA PRO A 54 -11.48 2.58 -36.09
C PRO A 54 -10.54 3.78 -36.03
N ARG A 55 -10.33 4.47 -37.16
CA ARG A 55 -9.35 5.56 -37.28
C ARG A 55 -9.67 6.73 -36.34
N GLU A 56 -10.95 7.04 -36.19
CA GLU A 56 -11.48 8.07 -35.30
C GLU A 56 -11.20 7.75 -33.83
N VAL A 57 -11.32 6.47 -33.43
CA VAL A 57 -11.00 6.02 -32.08
C VAL A 57 -9.50 6.09 -31.83
N ARG A 58 -8.68 5.63 -32.79
CA ARG A 58 -7.22 5.78 -32.73
C ARG A 58 -6.80 7.23 -32.55
N LYS A 59 -7.37 8.16 -33.32
CA LYS A 59 -7.10 9.59 -33.15
C LYS A 59 -7.51 10.10 -31.76
N ALA A 60 -8.69 9.70 -31.28
CA ALA A 60 -9.19 10.11 -29.98
C ALA A 60 -8.32 9.61 -28.81
N LEU A 61 -7.73 8.42 -28.93
CA LEU A 61 -6.81 7.88 -27.92
C LEU A 61 -5.59 8.78 -27.69
N TRP A 62 -5.09 9.43 -28.75
CA TRP A 62 -3.90 10.31 -28.69
C TRP A 62 -4.23 11.81 -28.60
N ASP A 63 -5.49 12.20 -28.75
CA ASP A 63 -5.89 13.60 -28.66
C ASP A 63 -6.15 14.00 -27.21
N THR A 64 -5.24 14.77 -26.60
CA THR A 64 -5.35 15.23 -25.21
C THR A 64 -6.56 16.11 -24.91
N ARG A 65 -7.28 16.56 -25.95
CA ARG A 65 -8.52 17.33 -25.83
C ARG A 65 -9.75 16.44 -25.66
N ILE A 66 -9.63 15.13 -25.88
CA ILE A 66 -10.70 14.15 -25.74
C ILE A 66 -10.44 13.33 -24.47
N PRO A 67 -11.19 13.51 -23.38
CA PRO A 67 -11.03 12.72 -22.17
C PRO A 67 -11.24 11.22 -22.44
N LYS A 68 -10.32 10.38 -21.95
CA LYS A 68 -10.52 8.93 -21.89
C LYS A 68 -10.98 8.54 -20.50
N THR A 69 -11.94 7.61 -20.42
CA THR A 69 -12.38 7.03 -19.15
C THR A 69 -12.27 5.53 -19.20
N ALA A 70 -11.80 4.94 -18.11
CA ALA A 70 -11.89 3.51 -17.88
C ALA A 70 -12.00 3.23 -16.39
N TYR A 71 -12.47 2.03 -16.02
CA TYR A 71 -12.63 1.68 -14.63
C TYR A 71 -11.28 1.65 -13.92
N ASN A 72 -10.29 0.99 -14.51
CA ASN A 72 -8.90 1.03 -14.10
C ASN A 72 -8.03 1.63 -15.21
N ALA A 73 -8.07 2.96 -15.35
CA ALA A 73 -7.39 3.68 -16.42
C ALA A 73 -5.88 3.41 -16.53
N GLN A 74 -5.19 3.07 -15.42
CA GLN A 74 -3.78 2.68 -15.49
C GLN A 74 -3.58 1.44 -16.37
N PHE A 75 -4.42 0.42 -16.19
CA PHE A 75 -4.31 -0.83 -16.93
C PHE A 75 -4.54 -0.60 -18.42
N GLU A 76 -5.65 0.06 -18.79
CA GLU A 76 -5.97 0.29 -20.21
C GLU A 76 -4.90 1.13 -20.90
N ARG A 77 -4.45 2.20 -20.24
CA ARG A 77 -3.40 3.09 -20.76
C ARG A 77 -2.11 2.32 -21.02
N VAL A 78 -1.65 1.51 -20.06
CA VAL A 78 -0.40 0.74 -20.15
C VAL A 78 -0.49 -0.35 -21.22
N VAL A 79 -1.62 -1.06 -21.32
CA VAL A 79 -1.84 -2.09 -22.35
C VAL A 79 -1.89 -1.47 -23.74
N LEU A 80 -2.65 -0.39 -23.93
CA LEU A 80 -2.74 0.29 -25.24
C LEU A 80 -1.39 0.89 -25.67
N SER A 81 -0.63 1.43 -24.73
CA SER A 81 0.71 1.95 -25.03
C SER A 81 1.61 0.87 -25.62
N ASN A 82 1.61 -0.34 -25.03
CA ASN A 82 2.38 -1.47 -25.57
C ASN A 82 1.85 -1.92 -26.94
N TYR A 83 0.52 -2.02 -27.07
CA TYR A 83 -0.13 -2.42 -28.32
C TYR A 83 0.29 -1.51 -29.49
N PHE A 84 0.21 -0.18 -29.33
CA PHE A 84 0.58 0.75 -30.40
C PHE A 84 2.09 0.87 -30.63
N THR A 85 2.91 0.64 -29.59
CA THR A 85 4.38 0.59 -29.74
C THR A 85 4.77 -0.62 -30.61
N ALA A 86 4.19 -1.79 -30.35
CA ALA A 86 4.48 -3.02 -31.08
C ALA A 86 4.08 -2.96 -32.56
N GLU A 87 3.07 -2.15 -32.92
CA GLU A 87 2.64 -1.96 -34.30
C GLU A 87 3.50 -0.95 -35.10
N ASN A 88 4.65 -0.48 -34.55
CA ASN A 88 5.51 0.55 -35.15
C ASN A 88 4.75 1.84 -35.52
N TYR A 89 3.70 2.19 -34.76
CA TYR A 89 2.91 3.39 -35.04
C TYR A 89 3.61 4.70 -34.63
N MET A 90 4.77 4.61 -33.96
CA MET A 90 5.55 5.76 -33.48
C MET A 90 6.99 5.69 -34.01
N ASP A 91 7.37 6.66 -34.84
CA ASP A 91 8.78 7.02 -35.06
C ASP A 91 9.23 7.91 -33.89
N GLY A 92 10.01 7.41 -32.93
CA GLY A 92 10.42 8.20 -31.76
C GLY A 92 11.28 7.47 -30.70
N ASP A 93 11.75 8.23 -29.71
CA ASP A 93 12.59 7.76 -28.59
C ASP A 93 11.77 6.80 -27.69
N PRO A 94 12.25 5.56 -27.45
CA PRO A 94 11.63 4.59 -26.55
C PRO A 94 11.52 5.03 -25.07
N THR A 95 11.86 6.26 -24.71
CA THR A 95 11.59 6.81 -23.37
C THR A 95 10.20 7.46 -23.25
N GLU A 96 9.44 7.57 -24.34
CA GLU A 96 8.03 8.02 -24.41
C GLU A 96 7.01 6.85 -24.51
N LEU A 97 7.36 5.69 -23.96
CA LEU A 97 6.65 4.41 -24.11
C LEU A 97 5.20 4.37 -23.62
N TRP A 98 4.74 5.36 -22.85
CA TRP A 98 3.45 5.34 -22.19
C TRP A 98 2.60 6.53 -22.61
N MET A 99 1.36 6.26 -23.02
CA MET A 99 0.33 7.28 -23.15
C MET A 99 0.27 8.07 -21.83
N THR A 100 0.28 9.40 -21.88
CA THR A 100 0.28 10.21 -20.65
C THR A 100 -1.03 10.04 -19.88
N ALA A 101 -1.02 10.27 -18.57
CA ALA A 101 -2.22 10.21 -17.75
C ALA A 101 -3.05 11.51 -17.75
N GLU A 102 -2.66 12.52 -18.54
CA GLU A 102 -3.19 13.89 -18.45
C GLU A 102 -4.71 13.95 -18.63
N ASP A 103 -5.22 13.24 -19.62
CA ASP A 103 -6.63 13.23 -20.00
C ASP A 103 -7.31 11.88 -19.76
N TRP A 104 -6.68 11.01 -18.97
CA TRP A 104 -7.24 9.75 -18.51
C TRP A 104 -7.92 9.88 -17.15
N TYR A 105 -9.17 9.44 -17.07
CA TYR A 105 -10.00 9.48 -15.88
C TYR A 105 -10.32 8.07 -15.38
N CYS A 106 -9.94 7.80 -14.14
CA CYS A 106 -10.10 6.50 -13.52
C CYS A 106 -11.35 6.44 -12.64
N THR A 107 -12.38 5.71 -13.08
CA THR A 107 -13.65 5.57 -12.33
C THR A 107 -13.42 4.86 -10.98
N MET A 108 -12.49 3.90 -10.92
CA MET A 108 -12.09 3.25 -9.65
C MET A 108 -11.55 4.27 -8.65
N VAL A 109 -10.65 5.17 -9.07
CA VAL A 109 -10.08 6.20 -8.18
C VAL A 109 -11.16 7.15 -7.66
N HIS A 110 -12.09 7.56 -8.51
CA HIS A 110 -13.22 8.39 -8.09
C HIS A 110 -14.12 7.67 -7.07
N GLY A 111 -14.39 6.38 -7.29
CA GLY A 111 -15.08 5.53 -6.32
C GLY A 111 -14.34 5.45 -4.98
N LEU A 112 -13.02 5.19 -5.01
CA LEU A 112 -12.19 5.13 -3.80
C LEU A 112 -12.15 6.48 -3.06
N TYR A 113 -12.12 7.60 -3.78
CA TYR A 113 -12.23 8.94 -3.19
C TYR A 113 -13.50 9.09 -2.33
N LEU A 114 -14.61 8.54 -2.81
CA LEU A 114 -15.90 8.54 -2.10
C LEU A 114 -16.06 7.36 -1.12
N GLY A 115 -14.98 6.65 -0.80
CA GLY A 115 -14.99 5.54 0.16
C GLY A 115 -15.73 4.29 -0.33
N MET A 116 -15.98 4.18 -1.64
CA MET A 116 -16.67 3.06 -2.27
C MET A 116 -15.74 1.84 -2.46
N PRO A 117 -16.29 0.65 -2.78
CA PRO A 117 -15.48 -0.53 -3.11
C PRO A 117 -14.60 -0.30 -4.35
N GLY A 118 -13.39 -0.88 -4.34
CA GLY A 118 -12.42 -0.73 -5.44
C GLY A 118 -12.59 -1.67 -6.64
N ASN A 119 -13.58 -2.57 -6.65
CA ASN A 119 -13.87 -3.40 -7.81
C ASN A 119 -15.26 -3.11 -8.37
N LEU A 120 -15.38 -3.18 -9.71
CA LEU A 120 -16.57 -2.74 -10.44
C LEU A 120 -17.82 -3.53 -10.04
N ASP A 121 -17.69 -4.85 -9.82
CA ASP A 121 -18.80 -5.70 -9.37
C ASP A 121 -19.40 -5.19 -8.05
N GLN A 122 -18.58 -5.06 -7.00
CA GLN A 122 -19.04 -4.55 -5.72
C GLN A 122 -19.51 -3.09 -5.79
N LEU A 123 -18.82 -2.24 -6.56
CA LEU A 123 -19.24 -0.85 -6.76
C LEU A 123 -20.64 -0.78 -7.38
N SER A 124 -20.88 -1.53 -8.46
CA SER A 124 -22.16 -1.56 -9.15
C SER A 124 -23.29 -2.07 -8.24
N LYS A 125 -23.03 -3.06 -7.39
CA LYS A 125 -24.00 -3.55 -6.38
C LYS A 125 -24.34 -2.51 -5.33
N VAL A 126 -23.36 -1.69 -4.93
CA VAL A 126 -23.57 -0.61 -3.96
C VAL A 126 -24.33 0.56 -4.58
N LEU A 127 -24.04 0.90 -5.83
CA LEU A 127 -24.68 2.01 -6.55
C LEU A 127 -26.08 1.66 -7.08
N PHE A 128 -26.29 0.41 -7.49
CA PHE A 128 -27.49 -0.07 -8.17
C PHE A 128 -28.06 -1.34 -7.49
N PRO A 129 -28.34 -1.32 -6.19
CA PRO A 129 -28.77 -2.53 -5.46
C PRO A 129 -30.02 -3.20 -6.08
N ASP A 130 -30.91 -2.39 -6.66
CA ASP A 130 -32.20 -2.83 -7.21
C ASP A 130 -32.24 -2.86 -8.76
N SER A 131 -31.10 -2.68 -9.45
CA SER A 131 -31.03 -2.65 -10.93
C SER A 131 -29.94 -3.58 -11.44
N ILE A 132 -30.28 -4.87 -11.59
CA ILE A 132 -29.34 -5.92 -12.01
C ILE A 132 -28.76 -5.68 -13.41
N ASP A 133 -29.53 -5.05 -14.29
CA ASP A 133 -29.12 -4.61 -15.64
C ASP A 133 -27.99 -3.57 -15.60
N LYS A 134 -27.83 -2.85 -14.49
CA LYS A 134 -26.75 -1.88 -14.26
C LYS A 134 -25.60 -2.45 -13.44
N GLN A 135 -25.63 -3.75 -13.15
CA GLN A 135 -24.55 -4.46 -12.47
C GLN A 135 -23.72 -5.28 -13.46
N LYS A 136 -22.50 -5.62 -13.03
CA LYS A 136 -21.62 -6.52 -13.77
C LYS A 136 -22.24 -7.93 -13.90
N MET A 137 -22.06 -8.58 -15.06
CA MET A 137 -22.55 -9.94 -15.27
C MET A 137 -21.86 -10.93 -14.33
N THR A 138 -22.64 -11.83 -13.73
CA THR A 138 -22.14 -12.81 -12.76
C THR A 138 -21.19 -13.85 -13.37
N GLU A 139 -21.39 -14.15 -14.65
CA GLU A 139 -20.68 -15.13 -15.46
C GLU A 139 -19.30 -14.64 -15.90
N GLY A 140 -19.02 -13.33 -15.80
CA GLY A 140 -17.79 -12.70 -16.29
C GLY A 140 -16.50 -13.35 -15.76
N LYS A 141 -16.49 -13.75 -14.48
CA LYS A 141 -15.34 -14.46 -13.88
C LYS A 141 -15.02 -15.78 -14.59
N ALA A 142 -16.04 -16.51 -15.02
CA ALA A 142 -15.87 -17.77 -15.73
C ALA A 142 -15.38 -17.53 -17.16
N LEU A 143 -15.89 -16.49 -17.82
CA LEU A 143 -15.48 -16.10 -19.18
C LEU A 143 -14.03 -15.61 -19.22
N ILE A 144 -13.63 -14.71 -18.32
CA ILE A 144 -12.23 -14.26 -18.15
C ILE A 144 -11.32 -15.47 -17.93
N LYS A 145 -11.67 -16.36 -16.99
CA LYS A 145 -10.86 -17.57 -16.74
C LYS A 145 -10.74 -18.45 -17.98
N TYR A 146 -11.77 -18.49 -18.82
CA TYR A 146 -11.78 -19.33 -20.01
C TYR A 146 -10.94 -18.75 -21.16
N PHE A 147 -11.08 -17.45 -21.47
CA PHE A 147 -10.47 -16.81 -22.64
C PHE A 147 -9.18 -16.03 -22.33
N CYS A 148 -9.04 -15.44 -21.14
CA CYS A 148 -7.94 -14.54 -20.79
C CYS A 148 -6.73 -15.23 -20.13
N THR A 149 -6.85 -16.52 -19.79
CA THR A 149 -5.79 -17.27 -19.10
C THR A 149 -5.50 -18.61 -19.77
N PRO A 150 -4.28 -19.18 -19.60
CA PRO A 150 -3.96 -20.50 -20.15
C PRO A 150 -4.88 -21.59 -19.61
N CYS A 151 -5.20 -22.57 -20.45
CA CYS A 151 -5.94 -23.76 -20.01
C CYS A 151 -5.00 -24.96 -19.86
N LYS A 152 -5.30 -25.83 -18.89
CA LYS A 152 -4.56 -27.08 -18.70
C LYS A 152 -4.81 -28.02 -19.91
N PRO A 153 -3.76 -28.61 -20.51
CA PRO A 153 -3.93 -29.65 -21.53
C PRO A 153 -4.67 -30.86 -20.98
N THR A 154 -5.73 -31.28 -21.67
CA THR A 154 -6.51 -32.48 -21.33
C THR A 154 -6.86 -33.24 -22.60
N LYS A 155 -7.25 -34.51 -22.47
CA LYS A 155 -7.73 -35.28 -23.63
C LYS A 155 -8.98 -34.65 -24.25
N THR A 156 -9.90 -34.16 -23.41
CA THR A 156 -11.19 -33.59 -23.84
C THR A 156 -11.06 -32.28 -24.60
N ASN A 157 -10.02 -31.47 -24.31
CA ASN A 157 -9.80 -30.20 -25.02
C ASN A 157 -8.78 -30.31 -26.16
N GLY A 158 -8.38 -31.52 -26.55
CA GLY A 158 -7.41 -31.75 -27.63
C GLY A 158 -5.97 -31.36 -27.25
N GLN A 159 -5.61 -31.46 -25.97
CA GLN A 159 -4.30 -31.06 -25.43
C GLN A 159 -3.94 -29.58 -25.62
N ARG A 160 -4.94 -28.72 -25.88
CA ARG A 160 -4.72 -27.29 -26.06
C ARG A 160 -4.30 -26.61 -24.75
N THR A 161 -3.47 -25.59 -24.89
CA THR A 161 -2.96 -24.74 -23.79
C THR A 161 -3.67 -23.38 -23.71
N ARG A 162 -4.54 -23.06 -24.68
CA ARG A 162 -5.33 -21.83 -24.75
C ARG A 162 -6.71 -22.09 -25.36
N ASN A 163 -7.73 -21.39 -24.89
CA ASN A 163 -9.03 -21.35 -25.55
C ASN A 163 -9.10 -20.13 -26.48
N MET A 164 -9.51 -20.36 -27.73
CA MET A 164 -9.70 -19.35 -28.76
C MET A 164 -11.21 -19.21 -29.03
N PRO A 165 -11.67 -18.12 -29.67
CA PRO A 165 -13.09 -17.91 -29.99
C PRO A 165 -13.76 -19.13 -30.64
N GLN A 166 -13.09 -19.77 -31.61
CA GLN A 166 -13.59 -20.93 -32.34
C GLN A 166 -13.77 -22.20 -31.48
N HIS A 167 -13.16 -22.27 -30.29
CA HIS A 167 -13.30 -23.44 -29.42
C HIS A 167 -14.62 -23.44 -28.63
N ASP A 168 -15.27 -22.29 -28.47
CA ASP A 168 -16.58 -22.17 -27.83
C ASP A 168 -17.27 -20.86 -28.30
N PRO A 169 -17.86 -20.86 -29.52
CA PRO A 169 -18.46 -19.64 -30.09
C PRO A 169 -19.59 -19.05 -29.26
N GLU A 170 -20.36 -19.87 -28.55
CA GLU A 170 -21.44 -19.42 -27.67
C GLU A 170 -20.91 -18.67 -26.44
N LYS A 171 -19.86 -19.20 -25.78
CA LYS A 171 -19.19 -18.47 -24.70
C LYS A 171 -18.51 -17.22 -25.23
N TRP A 172 -17.97 -17.24 -26.43
CA TRP A 172 -17.32 -16.08 -27.03
C TRP A 172 -18.33 -14.95 -27.27
N ALA A 173 -19.51 -15.23 -27.84
CA ALA A 173 -20.57 -14.25 -27.99
C ALA A 173 -20.98 -13.62 -26.63
N LYS A 174 -21.11 -14.46 -25.58
CA LYS A 174 -21.36 -13.96 -24.21
C LYS A 174 -20.21 -13.11 -23.67
N PHE A 175 -18.98 -13.36 -24.09
CA PHE A 175 -17.81 -12.60 -23.67
C PHE A 175 -17.74 -11.22 -24.33
N VAL A 176 -18.12 -11.14 -25.61
CA VAL A 176 -18.35 -9.87 -26.33
C VAL A 176 -19.43 -9.04 -25.63
N ASP A 177 -20.57 -9.66 -25.28
CA ASP A 177 -21.65 -8.97 -24.54
C ASP A 177 -21.22 -8.53 -23.15
N TYR A 178 -20.36 -9.32 -22.49
CA TYR A 178 -19.79 -9.00 -21.19
C TYR A 178 -18.88 -7.76 -21.24
N ASN A 179 -17.94 -7.67 -22.19
CA ASN A 179 -17.11 -6.48 -22.37
C ASN A 179 -17.97 -5.25 -22.71
N ARG A 180 -19.01 -5.41 -23.55
CA ARG A 180 -19.99 -4.34 -23.80
C ARG A 180 -20.65 -3.85 -22.51
N ARG A 181 -21.14 -4.79 -21.68
CA ARG A 181 -21.80 -4.49 -20.41
C ARG A 181 -20.85 -3.78 -19.45
N ASP A 182 -19.58 -4.15 -19.39
CA ASP A 182 -18.62 -3.50 -18.48
C ASP A 182 -18.44 -2.02 -18.80
N VAL A 183 -18.34 -1.63 -20.08
CA VAL A 183 -18.33 -0.21 -20.53
C VAL A 183 -19.61 0.52 -20.11
N GLU A 184 -20.78 -0.12 -20.24
CA GLU A 184 -22.06 0.48 -19.80
C GLU A 184 -22.08 0.68 -18.28
N VAL A 185 -21.64 -0.31 -17.51
CA VAL A 185 -21.66 -0.30 -16.04
C VAL A 185 -20.69 0.75 -15.50
N GLU A 186 -19.47 0.86 -16.05
CA GLU A 186 -18.55 1.91 -15.63
C GLU A 186 -19.06 3.32 -15.97
N ARG A 187 -19.71 3.51 -17.14
CA ARG A 187 -20.28 4.80 -17.54
C ARG A 187 -21.42 5.19 -16.61
N ASN A 188 -22.29 4.24 -16.26
CA ASN A 188 -23.36 4.44 -15.30
C ASN A 188 -22.83 4.79 -13.91
N ALA A 189 -21.80 4.08 -13.44
CA ALA A 189 -21.14 4.38 -12.17
C ALA A 189 -20.54 5.80 -12.18
N ARG A 190 -19.78 6.14 -13.22
CA ARG A 190 -19.16 7.45 -13.42
C ARG A 190 -20.18 8.59 -13.35
N LYS A 191 -21.30 8.49 -14.07
CA LYS A 191 -22.39 9.49 -14.03
C LYS A 191 -22.94 9.76 -12.62
N ILE A 192 -22.93 8.76 -11.74
CA ILE A 192 -23.31 8.95 -10.33
C ILE A 192 -22.19 9.63 -9.55
N LEU A 193 -20.97 9.14 -9.69
CA LEU A 193 -19.81 9.65 -8.96
C LEU A 193 -19.53 11.12 -9.31
N GLU A 194 -19.71 11.54 -10.56
CA GLU A 194 -19.55 12.92 -11.05
C GLU A 194 -20.47 13.95 -10.38
N LYS A 195 -21.54 13.52 -9.71
CA LYS A 195 -22.37 14.40 -8.86
C LYS A 195 -21.61 14.95 -7.64
N ILE A 196 -20.47 14.34 -7.31
CA ILE A 196 -19.51 14.77 -6.30
C ILE A 196 -18.13 14.71 -6.96
N PRO A 197 -17.71 15.77 -7.66
CA PRO A 197 -16.52 15.72 -8.51
C PRO A 197 -15.25 15.49 -7.70
N LEU A 198 -14.32 14.73 -8.28
CA LEU A 198 -12.96 14.59 -7.76
C LEU A 198 -12.25 15.95 -7.85
N PRO A 199 -11.68 16.48 -6.74
CA PRO A 199 -10.96 17.76 -6.76
C PRO A 199 -9.81 17.78 -7.77
N GLU A 200 -9.54 18.93 -8.40
CA GLU A 200 -8.48 19.06 -9.41
C GLU A 200 -7.10 18.73 -8.84
N MET A 201 -6.82 19.07 -7.58
CA MET A 201 -5.58 18.67 -6.91
C MET A 201 -5.44 17.14 -6.84
N GLU A 202 -6.52 16.41 -6.56
CA GLU A 202 -6.47 14.94 -6.55
C GLU A 202 -6.29 14.35 -7.95
N ARG A 203 -6.81 15.02 -8.99
CA ARG A 203 -6.54 14.65 -10.39
C ARG A 203 -5.07 14.84 -10.74
N ARG A 204 -4.48 15.98 -10.38
CA ARG A 204 -3.05 16.25 -10.55
C ARG A 204 -2.19 15.22 -9.81
N LEU A 205 -2.54 14.87 -8.57
CA LEU A 205 -1.83 13.86 -7.80
C LEU A 205 -1.98 12.44 -8.38
N TYR A 206 -3.13 12.13 -8.98
CA TYR A 206 -3.30 10.88 -9.70
C TYR A 206 -2.38 10.80 -10.93
N ARG A 207 -2.21 11.90 -11.68
CA ARG A 207 -1.26 12.00 -12.80
C ARG A 207 0.17 11.76 -12.32
N LEU A 208 0.60 12.47 -11.27
CA LEU A 208 1.91 12.28 -10.67
C LEU A 208 2.14 10.82 -10.19
N ASP A 209 1.13 10.17 -9.61
CA ASP A 209 1.20 8.73 -9.28
C ASP A 209 1.40 7.85 -10.51
N GLN A 210 0.77 8.19 -11.65
CA GLN A 210 0.97 7.46 -12.90
C GLN A 210 2.39 7.68 -13.42
N ASP A 211 2.90 8.92 -13.42
CA ASP A 211 4.25 9.23 -13.88
C ASP A 211 5.31 8.52 -13.02
N ILE A 212 5.11 8.44 -11.71
CA ILE A 212 5.95 7.66 -10.79
C ILE A 212 5.93 6.17 -11.14
N ASN A 213 4.73 5.61 -11.37
CA ASN A 213 4.59 4.19 -11.69
C ASN A 213 5.15 3.84 -13.08
N ASP A 214 5.00 4.72 -14.07
CA ASP A 214 5.55 4.61 -15.42
C ASP A 214 7.08 4.64 -15.37
N ARG A 215 7.64 5.58 -14.61
CA ARG A 215 9.09 5.69 -14.39
C ARG A 215 9.65 4.45 -13.70
N GLY A 216 8.98 3.93 -12.67
CA GLY A 216 9.42 2.78 -11.88
C GLY A 216 10.81 2.97 -11.25
N VAL A 217 11.43 1.88 -10.81
CA VAL A 217 12.77 1.88 -10.19
C VAL A 217 13.59 0.69 -10.68
N MET A 218 14.88 0.88 -10.90
CA MET A 218 15.79 -0.16 -11.39
C MET A 218 16.11 -1.19 -10.29
N VAL A 219 16.25 -2.45 -10.70
CA VAL A 219 16.58 -3.56 -9.81
C VAL A 219 17.89 -4.21 -10.23
N ASP A 220 18.77 -4.44 -9.26
CA ASP A 220 19.97 -5.25 -9.43
C ASP A 220 19.59 -6.73 -9.55
N MET A 221 19.30 -7.17 -10.78
CA MET A 221 18.89 -8.55 -11.05
C MET A 221 19.98 -9.58 -10.77
N GLY A 222 21.26 -9.17 -10.72
CA GLY A 222 22.36 -10.03 -10.27
C GLY A 222 22.20 -10.32 -8.78
N LEU A 223 22.07 -9.28 -7.96
CA LEU A 223 21.83 -9.40 -6.52
C LEU A 223 20.55 -10.22 -6.22
N VAL A 224 19.46 -9.96 -6.95
CA VAL A 224 18.19 -10.70 -6.79
C VAL A 224 18.40 -12.20 -7.01
N LYS A 225 19.05 -12.60 -8.11
CA LYS A 225 19.29 -14.01 -8.43
C LYS A 225 20.20 -14.67 -7.41
N ASN A 226 21.29 -13.99 -7.04
CA ASN A 226 22.23 -14.48 -6.04
C ASN A 226 21.57 -14.64 -4.67
N ALA A 227 20.65 -13.74 -4.29
CA ALA A 227 19.88 -13.86 -3.06
C ALA A 227 19.00 -15.12 -3.03
N MET A 228 18.36 -15.44 -4.14
CA MET A 228 17.52 -16.65 -4.25
C MET A 228 18.36 -17.92 -4.25
N GLU A 229 19.50 -17.92 -4.95
CA GLU A 229 20.46 -19.03 -4.95
C GLU A 229 21.04 -19.28 -3.55
N CYS A 230 21.45 -18.20 -2.86
CA CYS A 230 21.97 -18.27 -1.49
C CYS A 230 20.92 -18.84 -0.52
N ASP A 231 19.64 -18.46 -0.65
CA ASP A 231 18.54 -19.01 0.14
C ASP A 231 18.30 -20.49 -0.12
N GLU A 232 18.32 -20.91 -1.39
CA GLU A 232 18.13 -22.31 -1.79
C GLU A 232 19.22 -23.20 -1.20
N LEU A 233 20.49 -22.81 -1.35
CA LEU A 233 21.63 -23.53 -0.79
C LEU A 233 21.57 -23.59 0.74
N ASN A 234 21.30 -22.45 1.39
CA ASN A 234 21.22 -22.38 2.85
C ASN A 234 20.05 -23.23 3.39
N LYS A 235 18.90 -23.26 2.71
CA LYS A 235 17.78 -24.14 3.10
C LYS A 235 18.10 -25.61 2.93
N ALA A 236 18.76 -25.99 1.84
CA ALA A 236 19.19 -27.38 1.64
C ALA A 236 20.14 -27.84 2.75
N GLU A 237 21.09 -26.98 3.17
CA GLU A 237 21.99 -27.27 4.29
C GLU A 237 21.23 -27.40 5.62
N MET A 238 20.33 -26.46 5.93
CA MET A 238 19.51 -26.50 7.16
C MET A 238 18.59 -27.72 7.19
N GLU A 239 17.99 -28.10 6.05
CA GLU A 239 17.14 -29.28 5.94
C GLU A 239 17.95 -30.56 6.16
N ALA A 240 19.13 -30.68 5.54
CA ALA A 240 20.04 -31.79 5.78
C ALA A 240 20.48 -31.89 7.25
N GLU A 241 20.77 -30.75 7.89
CA GLU A 241 21.08 -30.71 9.33
C GLU A 241 19.88 -31.15 10.18
N ALA A 242 18.68 -30.65 9.89
CA ALA A 242 17.47 -31.00 10.61
C ALA A 242 17.12 -32.49 10.46
N ILE A 243 17.29 -33.08 9.27
CA ILE A 243 17.12 -34.52 9.04
C ILE A 243 18.11 -35.31 9.91
N ARG A 244 19.40 -34.91 9.95
CA ARG A 244 20.40 -35.59 10.80
C ARG A 244 20.08 -35.53 12.29
N LEU A 245 19.56 -34.40 12.77
CA LEU A 245 19.24 -34.22 14.20
C LEU A 245 17.94 -34.92 14.62
N THR A 246 16.96 -34.98 13.73
CA THR A 246 15.61 -35.49 14.05
C THR A 246 15.36 -36.92 13.60
N GLY A 247 16.04 -37.38 12.55
CA GLY A 247 15.74 -38.63 11.86
C GLY A 247 14.46 -38.61 11.03
N LEU A 248 13.81 -37.45 10.87
CA LEU A 248 12.58 -37.30 10.09
C LEU A 248 12.88 -37.24 8.60
N ASP A 249 12.01 -37.86 7.79
CA ASP A 249 12.06 -37.74 6.32
C ASP A 249 11.77 -36.30 5.84
N ASN A 250 10.91 -35.57 6.56
CA ASN A 250 10.56 -34.18 6.24
C ASN A 250 10.46 -33.33 7.52
N PRO A 251 11.58 -32.75 7.99
CA PRO A 251 11.58 -31.88 9.18
C PRO A 251 10.82 -30.55 8.97
N ASN A 252 10.46 -30.21 7.74
CA ASN A 252 9.62 -29.05 7.42
C ASN A 252 8.11 -29.33 7.65
N SER A 253 7.72 -30.59 7.81
CA SER A 253 6.34 -30.96 8.13
C SER A 253 6.01 -30.61 9.58
N VAL A 254 5.04 -29.71 9.77
CA VAL A 254 4.61 -29.28 11.10
C VAL A 254 4.06 -30.44 11.94
N SER A 255 3.39 -31.42 11.32
CA SER A 255 2.88 -32.58 12.04
C SER A 255 4.00 -33.49 12.52
N GLN A 256 4.92 -33.87 11.63
CA GLN A 256 6.05 -34.74 11.97
C GLN A 256 6.94 -34.11 13.04
N LEU A 257 7.23 -32.81 12.91
CA LEU A 257 8.06 -32.10 13.87
C LEU A 257 7.39 -31.98 15.25
N LYS A 258 6.06 -31.84 15.31
CA LYS A 258 5.32 -31.83 16.59
C LYS A 258 5.37 -33.18 17.29
N GLU A 259 5.21 -34.27 16.54
CA GLU A 259 5.32 -35.64 17.08
C GLU A 259 6.72 -35.88 17.64
N TRP A 260 7.76 -35.55 16.87
CA TRP A 260 9.15 -35.65 17.33
C TRP A 260 9.44 -34.80 18.57
N LEU A 261 8.97 -33.55 18.62
CA LEU A 261 9.14 -32.68 19.79
C LEU A 261 8.40 -33.22 21.01
N GLN A 262 7.20 -33.78 20.82
CA GLN A 262 6.43 -34.38 21.91
C GLN A 262 7.12 -35.62 22.46
N GLU A 263 7.74 -36.44 21.61
CA GLU A 263 8.55 -37.59 22.03
C GLU A 263 9.83 -37.17 22.76
N ALA A 264 10.51 -36.11 22.28
CA ALA A 264 11.76 -35.64 22.85
C ALA A 264 11.59 -34.91 24.20
N GLU A 265 10.54 -34.10 24.36
CA GLU A 265 10.32 -33.25 25.55
C GLU A 265 9.23 -33.78 26.48
N GLY A 266 8.44 -34.78 26.05
CA GLY A 266 7.32 -35.32 26.82
C GLY A 266 6.12 -34.36 26.95
N VAL A 267 6.14 -33.22 26.26
CA VAL A 267 5.10 -32.18 26.31
C VAL A 267 4.39 -32.08 24.96
N LYS A 268 3.06 -32.04 24.99
CA LYS A 268 2.25 -31.89 23.78
C LYS A 268 2.39 -30.48 23.21
N ILE A 269 2.85 -30.38 21.95
CA ILE A 269 3.05 -29.11 21.26
C ILE A 269 1.83 -28.73 20.40
N GLU A 270 1.07 -27.73 20.84
CA GLU A 270 -0.14 -27.29 20.12
C GLU A 270 0.15 -26.45 18.87
N SER A 271 1.24 -25.69 18.85
CA SER A 271 1.59 -24.79 17.74
C SER A 271 3.10 -24.59 17.62
N LEU A 272 3.57 -24.44 16.37
CA LEU A 272 4.95 -24.11 16.02
C LEU A 272 4.97 -22.80 15.21
N ASN A 273 4.33 -21.77 15.74
CA ASN A 273 4.25 -20.47 15.11
C ASN A 273 5.30 -19.50 15.71
N LYS A 274 5.37 -18.27 15.18
CA LYS A 274 6.34 -17.25 15.61
C LYS A 274 6.19 -16.84 17.08
N GLU A 275 5.04 -17.10 17.69
CA GLU A 275 4.72 -16.74 19.08
C GLU A 275 5.11 -17.87 20.04
N THR A 276 4.88 -19.12 19.65
CA THR A 276 5.12 -20.29 20.52
C THR A 276 6.55 -20.82 20.46
N VAL A 277 7.25 -20.73 19.32
CA VAL A 277 8.63 -21.23 19.20
C VAL A 277 9.60 -20.59 20.21
N PRO A 278 9.57 -19.27 20.46
CA PRO A 278 10.41 -18.65 21.50
C PRO A 278 10.15 -19.18 22.91
N GLU A 279 8.88 -19.44 23.26
CA GLU A 279 8.53 -20.01 24.57
C GLU A 279 9.06 -21.44 24.70
N LEU A 280 8.99 -22.23 23.63
CA LEU A 280 9.58 -23.58 23.60
C LEU A 280 11.10 -23.54 23.73
N LEU A 281 11.77 -22.63 23.01
CA LEU A 281 13.22 -22.42 23.11
C LEU A 281 13.67 -22.04 24.53
N ALA A 282 12.86 -21.27 25.26
CA ALA A 282 13.18 -20.85 26.62
C ALA A 282 12.99 -21.95 27.67
N ASN A 283 12.15 -22.96 27.38
CA ASN A 283 11.76 -23.99 28.35
C ASN A 283 12.40 -25.36 28.11
N THR A 284 13.04 -25.58 26.95
CA THR A 284 13.77 -26.83 26.67
C THR A 284 15.19 -26.78 27.21
N GLU A 285 15.65 -27.86 27.82
CA GLU A 285 17.05 -28.06 28.23
C GLU A 285 17.87 -28.82 27.18
N SER A 286 17.22 -29.39 26.16
CA SER A 286 17.88 -30.20 25.13
C SER A 286 18.49 -29.33 24.04
N GLU A 287 19.82 -29.33 23.95
CA GLU A 287 20.56 -28.60 22.91
C GLU A 287 20.17 -29.04 21.49
N THR A 288 19.84 -30.32 21.30
CA THR A 288 19.33 -30.84 20.02
C THR A 288 17.98 -30.22 19.67
N VAL A 289 17.07 -30.15 20.64
CA VAL A 289 15.73 -29.56 20.44
C VAL A 289 15.84 -28.06 20.20
N LYS A 290 16.69 -27.35 20.96
CA LYS A 290 17.00 -25.93 20.70
C LYS A 290 17.45 -25.73 19.26
N ARG A 291 18.44 -26.49 18.81
CA ARG A 291 18.97 -26.38 17.45
C ARG A 291 17.93 -26.66 16.37
N VAL A 292 17.10 -27.69 16.55
CA VAL A 292 16.01 -28.01 15.60
C VAL A 292 14.96 -26.89 15.55
N LEU A 293 14.59 -26.31 16.70
CA LEU A 293 13.65 -25.18 16.78
C LEU A 293 14.22 -23.92 16.11
N GLU A 294 15.53 -23.65 16.26
CA GLU A 294 16.23 -22.57 15.55
C GLU A 294 16.22 -22.78 14.03
N LEU A 295 16.59 -23.98 13.57
CA LEU A 295 16.57 -24.35 12.15
C LEU A 295 15.16 -24.17 11.57
N ARG A 296 14.14 -24.63 12.29
CA ARG A 296 12.73 -24.46 11.90
C ARG A 296 12.36 -22.99 11.78
N GLN A 297 12.77 -22.16 12.73
CA GLN A 297 12.49 -20.72 12.73
C GLN A 297 13.13 -20.03 11.52
N GLN A 298 14.36 -20.42 11.16
CA GLN A 298 15.06 -19.89 9.99
C GLN A 298 14.42 -20.37 8.69
N MET A 299 14.16 -21.67 8.52
CA MET A 299 13.49 -22.23 7.34
C MET A 299 12.06 -21.68 7.13
N ALA A 300 11.37 -21.27 8.22
CA ALA A 300 10.06 -20.63 8.13
C ALA A 300 10.11 -19.19 7.61
N LYS A 301 11.27 -18.52 7.60
CA LYS A 301 11.39 -17.15 7.08
C LYS A 301 11.12 -17.17 5.57
N THR A 302 10.43 -16.13 5.11
CA THR A 302 10.07 -15.95 3.70
C THR A 302 10.87 -14.83 3.07
N SER A 303 12.14 -14.71 3.47
CA SER A 303 13.06 -13.62 3.12
C SER A 303 13.17 -13.40 1.61
N VAL A 304 13.00 -14.46 0.80
CA VAL A 304 13.10 -14.37 -0.66
C VAL A 304 11.83 -14.00 -1.42
N LYS A 305 10.65 -13.97 -0.78
CA LYS A 305 9.40 -13.64 -1.51
C LYS A 305 9.45 -12.27 -2.19
N LYS A 306 10.20 -11.33 -1.62
CA LYS A 306 10.38 -9.99 -2.20
C LYS A 306 11.30 -10.04 -3.42
N TYR A 307 12.38 -10.81 -3.39
CA TYR A 307 13.25 -11.05 -4.57
C TYR A 307 12.48 -11.74 -5.70
N GLN A 308 11.69 -12.76 -5.40
CA GLN A 308 10.81 -13.42 -6.37
C GLN A 308 9.78 -12.45 -6.97
N ALA A 309 9.22 -11.55 -6.16
CA ALA A 309 8.29 -10.53 -6.64
C ALA A 309 8.99 -9.52 -7.56
N MET A 310 10.25 -9.17 -7.29
CA MET A 310 11.06 -8.33 -8.18
C MET A 310 11.32 -9.05 -9.51
N GLU A 311 11.79 -10.29 -9.46
CA GLU A 311 12.05 -11.10 -10.67
C GLU A 311 10.78 -11.27 -11.53
N CYS A 312 9.63 -11.51 -10.91
CA CYS A 312 8.35 -11.63 -11.62
C CYS A 312 7.90 -10.31 -12.27
N ALA A 313 8.20 -9.16 -11.65
CA ALA A 313 7.64 -7.86 -12.02
C ALA A 313 8.57 -6.99 -12.87
N VAL A 314 9.84 -7.40 -13.05
CA VAL A 314 10.83 -6.61 -13.78
C VAL A 314 10.49 -6.54 -15.28
N CYS A 315 10.38 -5.31 -15.78
CA CYS A 315 10.22 -4.99 -17.19
C CYS A 315 11.50 -5.27 -17.98
N HIS A 316 11.42 -5.28 -19.31
CA HIS A 316 12.54 -5.58 -20.20
C HIS A 316 13.74 -4.62 -20.02
N ASP A 317 13.51 -3.41 -19.50
CA ASP A 317 14.51 -2.38 -19.24
C ASP A 317 15.18 -2.49 -17.86
N GLY A 318 14.87 -3.56 -17.11
CA GLY A 318 15.44 -3.80 -15.78
C GLY A 318 14.76 -3.00 -14.65
N ARG A 319 13.64 -2.33 -14.92
CA ARG A 319 12.89 -1.58 -13.91
C ARG A 319 11.63 -2.33 -13.49
N VAL A 320 11.25 -2.21 -12.22
CA VAL A 320 9.94 -2.63 -11.73
C VAL A 320 9.00 -1.43 -11.70
N ARG A 321 7.76 -1.64 -12.15
CA ARG A 321 6.74 -0.59 -12.34
C ARG A 321 5.42 -0.95 -11.66
N GLY A 322 4.53 0.04 -11.50
CA GLY A 322 3.23 -0.20 -10.86
C GLY A 322 3.34 -0.59 -9.38
N LEU A 323 4.37 -0.06 -8.70
CA LEU A 323 4.67 -0.38 -7.30
C LEU A 323 3.72 0.30 -6.31
N LEU A 324 2.95 1.30 -6.76
CA LEU A 324 2.09 2.13 -5.93
C LEU A 324 0.67 2.15 -6.51
N GLN A 325 -0.32 2.11 -5.63
CA GLN A 325 -1.71 2.35 -5.98
C GLN A 325 -2.19 3.64 -5.29
N PHE A 326 -2.55 4.64 -6.11
CA PHE A 326 -3.28 5.82 -5.66
C PHE A 326 -4.58 5.43 -4.93
N TYR A 327 -4.85 6.04 -3.77
CA TYR A 327 -6.02 5.75 -2.95
C TYR A 327 -6.16 4.29 -2.48
N GLY A 328 -5.06 3.53 -2.42
CA GLY A 328 -5.06 2.14 -1.96
C GLY A 328 -5.57 1.95 -0.52
N ALA A 329 -5.47 2.98 0.33
CA ALA A 329 -6.18 3.08 1.61
C ALA A 329 -7.26 4.17 1.50
N ASN A 330 -8.40 3.79 0.91
CA ASN A 330 -9.46 4.72 0.50
C ASN A 330 -10.02 5.63 1.60
N ARG A 331 -9.98 5.20 2.87
CA ARG A 331 -10.48 6.00 4.00
C ARG A 331 -9.68 7.27 4.25
N THR A 332 -8.36 7.24 4.05
CA THR A 332 -7.46 8.37 4.33
C THR A 332 -6.85 8.96 3.07
N GLY A 333 -6.97 8.27 1.94
CA GLY A 333 -6.37 8.66 0.66
C GLY A 333 -4.88 8.30 0.54
N ARG A 334 -4.34 7.52 1.49
CA ARG A 334 -2.96 7.03 1.40
C ARG A 334 -2.79 6.09 0.22
N TRP A 335 -1.64 6.20 -0.43
CA TRP A 335 -1.16 5.21 -1.38
C TRP A 335 -0.91 3.88 -0.69
N ALA A 336 -0.98 2.79 -1.45
CA ALA A 336 -0.61 1.47 -0.98
C ALA A 336 0.42 0.82 -1.90
N GLY A 337 1.42 0.16 -1.31
CA GLY A 337 2.40 -0.63 -2.06
C GLY A 337 1.77 -1.85 -2.76
N ARG A 338 2.21 -2.14 -3.98
CA ARG A 338 1.82 -3.29 -4.81
C ARG A 338 3.06 -4.08 -5.23
N LEU A 339 2.83 -5.31 -5.70
CA LEU A 339 3.88 -6.24 -6.13
C LEU A 339 4.90 -6.52 -5.01
N VAL A 340 6.09 -5.91 -5.10
CA VAL A 340 7.13 -5.98 -4.07
C VAL A 340 6.65 -5.35 -2.74
N GLN A 341 5.61 -4.52 -2.77
CA GLN A 341 5.09 -3.75 -1.62
C GLN A 341 6.22 -2.96 -0.94
N VAL A 342 6.77 -1.97 -1.66
CA VAL A 342 7.90 -1.14 -1.22
C VAL A 342 7.66 -0.42 0.13
N GLN A 343 6.40 -0.21 0.49
CA GLN A 343 6.00 0.36 1.78
C GLN A 343 6.14 -0.60 2.97
N ASN A 344 6.38 -1.89 2.73
CA ASN A 344 6.52 -2.92 3.75
C ASN A 344 7.81 -3.73 3.54
N LEU A 345 8.92 -3.03 3.30
CA LEU A 345 10.25 -3.61 3.20
C LEU A 345 10.90 -3.68 4.59
N PRO A 346 11.57 -4.80 4.95
CA PRO A 346 12.33 -4.92 6.19
C PRO A 346 13.34 -3.78 6.35
N GLN A 347 13.61 -3.39 7.60
CA GLN A 347 14.63 -2.37 7.88
C GLN A 347 16.03 -2.97 7.83
N ASN A 348 17.00 -2.19 7.35
CA ASN A 348 18.43 -2.46 7.50
C ASN A 348 18.86 -2.13 8.94
N LYS A 349 19.63 -3.00 9.58
CA LYS A 349 20.25 -2.81 10.91
C LYS A 349 21.70 -3.29 10.95
N LEU A 350 22.26 -3.69 9.81
CA LEU A 350 23.66 -4.12 9.68
C LEU A 350 24.55 -2.89 9.62
N SER A 351 25.53 -2.83 10.52
CA SER A 351 26.56 -1.79 10.53
C SER A 351 27.45 -1.82 9.29
N ASP A 352 27.59 -2.98 8.66
CA ASP A 352 28.44 -3.28 7.50
C ASP A 352 27.61 -3.75 6.30
N LEU A 353 26.47 -3.07 6.06
CA LEU A 353 25.52 -3.39 4.99
C LEU A 353 26.17 -3.50 3.60
N ASP A 354 27.13 -2.62 3.29
CA ASP A 354 27.85 -2.62 2.01
C ASP A 354 28.66 -3.91 1.81
N LEU A 355 29.33 -4.40 2.87
CA LEU A 355 30.13 -5.63 2.82
C LEU A 355 29.23 -6.85 2.60
N ALA A 356 28.12 -6.95 3.35
CA ALA A 356 27.16 -8.03 3.17
C ALA A 356 26.55 -8.04 1.76
N ARG A 357 26.26 -6.85 1.21
CA ARG A 357 25.78 -6.67 -0.17
C ARG A 357 26.83 -7.15 -1.18
N GLU A 358 28.09 -6.73 -1.02
CA GLU A 358 29.18 -7.11 -1.91
C GLU A 358 29.43 -8.62 -1.91
N MET A 359 29.50 -9.24 -0.72
CA MET A 359 29.65 -10.71 -0.59
C MET A 359 28.57 -11.48 -1.34
N LEU A 360 27.33 -11.00 -1.30
CA LEU A 360 26.23 -11.62 -2.03
C LEU A 360 26.40 -11.47 -3.55
N ILE A 361 26.86 -10.31 -4.02
CA ILE A 361 27.12 -10.05 -5.44
C ILE A 361 28.24 -10.93 -5.98
N ILE A 362 29.32 -11.14 -5.21
CA ILE A 362 30.47 -11.96 -5.64
C ILE A 362 30.36 -13.45 -5.28
N HIS A 363 29.15 -13.93 -4.95
CA HIS A 363 28.83 -15.33 -4.63
C HIS A 363 29.59 -15.93 -3.43
N MET A 364 29.96 -15.11 -2.43
CA MET A 364 30.62 -15.57 -1.20
C MET A 364 29.60 -16.04 -0.14
N PHE A 365 28.70 -16.95 -0.50
CA PHE A 365 27.57 -17.36 0.35
C PHE A 365 28.00 -18.02 1.66
N SER A 366 29.04 -18.87 1.62
CA SER A 366 29.59 -19.51 2.83
C SER A 366 30.12 -18.50 3.83
N MET A 367 30.74 -17.41 3.35
CA MET A 367 31.26 -16.35 4.21
C MET A 367 30.15 -15.54 4.88
N ILE A 368 29.01 -15.33 4.21
CA ILE A 368 27.83 -14.69 4.83
C ILE A 368 27.39 -15.51 6.05
N GLN A 369 27.29 -16.84 5.90
CA GLN A 369 26.93 -17.72 7.00
C GLN A 369 27.99 -17.70 8.12
N MET A 370 29.28 -17.69 7.78
CA MET A 370 30.38 -17.68 8.76
C MET A 370 30.46 -16.38 9.57
N LEU A 371 30.24 -15.22 8.92
CA LEU A 371 30.39 -13.91 9.56
C LEU A 371 29.14 -13.48 10.33
N TYR A 372 27.96 -13.79 9.82
CA TYR A 372 26.70 -13.27 10.38
C TYR A 372 25.83 -14.34 11.05
N GLY A 373 26.09 -15.64 10.83
CA GLY A 373 25.40 -16.76 11.46
C GLY A 373 23.94 -16.99 11.03
N ASN A 374 23.24 -15.97 10.54
CA ASN A 374 21.82 -16.05 10.13
C ASN A 374 21.62 -15.51 8.72
N THR A 375 21.95 -16.35 7.72
CA THR A 375 21.82 -16.00 6.30
C THR A 375 20.42 -15.49 5.94
N GLN A 376 19.36 -16.11 6.47
CA GLN A 376 17.98 -15.68 6.24
C GLN A 376 17.68 -14.26 6.70
N ASP A 377 18.30 -13.83 7.81
CA ASP A 377 18.17 -12.46 8.30
C ASP A 377 18.92 -11.47 7.42
N ILE A 378 20.15 -11.81 7.01
CA ILE A 378 20.96 -11.00 6.10
C ILE A 378 20.24 -10.79 4.77
N LEU A 379 19.74 -11.87 4.16
CA LEU A 379 18.95 -11.79 2.93
C LEU A 379 17.71 -10.91 3.11
N SER A 380 17.04 -10.95 4.27
CA SER A 380 15.89 -10.08 4.58
C SER A 380 16.28 -8.61 4.67
N GLN A 381 17.42 -8.30 5.29
CA GLN A 381 17.92 -6.93 5.41
C GLN A 381 18.40 -6.39 4.06
N LEU A 382 18.99 -7.21 3.19
CA LEU A 382 19.49 -6.80 1.87
C LEU A 382 18.38 -6.48 0.84
N ILE A 383 17.10 -6.75 1.11
CA ILE A 383 16.02 -6.58 0.12
C ILE A 383 15.95 -5.14 -0.43
N ARG A 384 16.15 -4.13 0.43
CA ARG A 384 16.13 -2.72 0.01
C ARG A 384 17.26 -2.40 -0.97
N THR A 385 18.42 -3.03 -0.79
CA THR A 385 19.63 -2.73 -1.57
C THR A 385 19.59 -3.30 -3.00
N ALA A 386 18.57 -4.11 -3.30
CA ALA A 386 18.25 -4.56 -4.65
C ALA A 386 17.73 -3.42 -5.53
N PHE A 387 17.12 -2.38 -4.94
CA PHE A 387 16.73 -1.19 -5.69
C PHE A 387 17.93 -0.27 -5.85
N ILE A 388 18.31 0.00 -7.09
CA ILE A 388 19.50 0.77 -7.44
C ILE A 388 19.14 1.98 -8.29
N ALA A 389 19.92 3.04 -8.19
CA ALA A 389 19.81 4.15 -9.13
C ALA A 389 20.35 3.72 -10.51
N ALA A 390 19.73 4.22 -11.58
CA ALA A 390 20.20 4.01 -12.93
C ALA A 390 21.67 4.45 -13.12
N PRO A 391 22.40 3.86 -14.09
CA PRO A 391 23.75 4.32 -14.43
C PRO A 391 23.83 5.83 -14.63
N GLY A 392 24.81 6.49 -14.00
CA GLY A 392 24.96 7.95 -14.05
C GLY A 392 24.04 8.74 -13.11
N LYS A 393 23.11 8.09 -12.41
CA LYS A 393 22.21 8.70 -11.42
C LYS A 393 22.58 8.28 -9.98
N ARG A 394 21.85 8.83 -9.01
CA ARG A 394 21.86 8.50 -7.58
C ARG A 394 20.48 8.75 -6.98
N PHE A 395 20.19 8.15 -5.84
CA PHE A 395 19.00 8.50 -5.07
C PHE A 395 19.26 9.69 -4.17
N ILE A 396 18.28 10.60 -4.11
CA ILE A 396 18.16 11.61 -3.05
C ILE A 396 16.86 11.30 -2.32
N ILE A 397 16.98 11.00 -1.03
CA ILE A 397 15.89 10.49 -0.19
C ILE A 397 15.67 11.50 0.93
N SER A 398 14.40 11.81 1.21
CA SER A 398 14.02 12.67 2.33
C SER A 398 12.69 12.24 2.93
N ASP A 399 12.57 12.26 4.25
CA ASP A 399 11.38 11.91 5.01
C ASP A 399 10.83 13.05 5.88
N PHE A 400 9.54 12.99 6.21
CA PHE A 400 8.99 13.83 7.28
C PHE A 400 9.15 13.15 8.64
N SER A 401 10.12 13.59 9.42
CA SER A 401 10.34 13.10 10.78
C SER A 401 9.07 13.20 11.66
N ALA A 402 8.46 12.07 12.03
CA ALA A 402 7.32 11.95 12.95
C ALA A 402 6.08 12.79 12.58
N ILE A 403 5.71 12.81 11.30
CA ILE A 403 4.64 13.67 10.77
C ILE A 403 3.29 13.51 11.50
N GLU A 404 2.85 12.30 11.81
CA GLU A 404 1.55 12.08 12.47
C GLU A 404 1.50 12.71 13.86
N ALA A 405 2.59 12.62 14.63
CA ALA A 405 2.70 13.23 15.95
C ALA A 405 2.69 14.77 15.89
N ARG A 406 3.26 15.35 14.83
CA ARG A 406 3.19 16.79 14.55
C ARG A 406 1.76 17.23 14.20
N VAL A 407 1.10 16.48 13.32
CA VAL A 407 -0.25 16.78 12.84
C VAL A 407 -1.28 16.69 13.97
N ILE A 408 -1.25 15.65 14.80
CA ILE A 408 -2.21 15.54 15.91
C ILE A 408 -2.01 16.65 16.95
N ALA A 409 -0.75 16.98 17.28
CA ALA A 409 -0.44 18.09 18.18
C ALA A 409 -0.91 19.44 17.60
N TRP A 410 -0.74 19.65 16.29
CA TRP A 410 -1.18 20.86 15.60
C TRP A 410 -2.71 21.00 15.54
N LEU A 411 -3.42 19.91 15.21
CA LEU A 411 -4.89 19.87 15.21
C LEU A 411 -5.46 20.13 16.60
N ALA A 412 -4.91 19.49 17.62
CA ALA A 412 -5.34 19.67 19.00
C ALA A 412 -4.97 21.04 19.58
N GLY A 413 -3.89 21.66 19.09
CA GLY A 413 -3.29 22.84 19.72
C GLY A 413 -2.40 22.49 20.93
N GLU A 414 -1.84 21.28 20.98
CA GLU A 414 -1.01 20.79 22.08
C GLU A 414 0.39 21.44 22.04
N SER A 415 0.49 22.62 22.66
CA SER A 415 1.59 23.56 22.44
C SER A 415 2.96 23.03 22.88
N TRP A 416 3.02 22.25 23.97
CA TRP A 416 4.29 21.73 24.47
C TRP A 416 4.92 20.73 23.47
N ARG A 417 4.11 19.89 22.83
CA ARG A 417 4.56 18.96 21.77
C ARG A 417 5.06 19.72 20.55
N LEU A 418 4.32 20.75 20.13
CA LEU A 418 4.73 21.62 19.02
C LEU A 418 6.06 22.32 19.29
N ASN A 419 6.30 22.74 20.53
CA ASN A 419 7.57 23.37 20.93
C ASN A 419 8.73 22.38 20.88
N VAL A 420 8.54 21.11 21.28
CA VAL A 420 9.55 20.05 21.13
C VAL A 420 9.94 19.89 19.67
N PHE A 421 8.96 19.87 18.75
CA PHE A 421 9.21 19.75 17.32
C PHE A 421 9.88 20.97 16.67
N LYS A 422 9.74 22.15 17.27
CA LYS A 422 10.42 23.39 16.83
C LYS A 422 11.86 23.50 17.35
N THR A 423 12.21 22.75 18.40
CA THR A 423 13.53 22.76 19.01
C THR A 423 14.34 21.51 18.59
N HIS A 424 14.45 20.52 19.46
CA HIS A 424 15.32 19.36 19.28
C HIS A 424 14.61 18.15 18.66
N GLY A 425 13.27 18.15 18.57
CA GLY A 425 12.48 17.10 17.91
C GLY A 425 12.42 15.74 18.64
N LYS A 426 13.00 15.61 19.82
CA LYS A 426 13.05 14.36 20.61
C LYS A 426 11.72 14.09 21.32
N ILE A 427 10.69 13.76 20.54
CA ILE A 427 9.30 13.65 21.04
C ILE A 427 9.12 12.51 22.04
N TYR A 428 9.84 11.40 21.92
CA TYR A 428 9.67 10.25 22.82
C TYR A 428 10.21 10.54 24.22
N GLU A 429 11.38 11.17 24.29
CA GLU A 429 12.00 11.68 25.50
C GLU A 429 11.12 12.74 26.15
N ALA A 430 10.60 13.68 25.36
CA ALA A 430 9.70 14.72 25.87
C ALA A 430 8.35 14.14 26.36
N SER A 431 7.78 13.15 25.67
CA SER A 431 6.59 12.43 26.12
C SER A 431 6.83 11.71 27.44
N ALA A 432 7.97 11.02 27.58
CA ALA A 432 8.34 10.39 28.83
C ALA A 432 8.49 11.43 29.96
N ALA A 433 9.22 12.51 29.71
CA ALA A 433 9.40 13.60 30.67
C ALA A 433 8.06 14.18 31.16
N ALA A 434 7.13 14.44 30.23
CA ALA A 434 5.79 14.96 30.55
C ALA A 434 4.92 13.95 31.32
N MET A 435 4.98 12.66 30.96
CA MET A 435 4.23 11.60 31.63
C MET A 435 4.73 11.37 33.07
N PHE A 436 6.04 11.27 33.25
CA PHE A 436 6.67 10.91 34.52
C PHE A 436 7.07 12.12 35.38
N LYS A 437 6.90 13.35 34.86
CA LYS A 437 7.26 14.61 35.51
C LYS A 437 8.74 14.67 35.93
N VAL A 438 9.62 14.30 35.01
CA VAL A 438 11.09 14.37 35.16
C VAL A 438 11.68 15.32 34.12
N PRO A 439 12.87 15.92 34.34
CA PRO A 439 13.55 16.72 33.32
C PRO A 439 13.81 15.92 32.03
N VAL A 440 13.69 16.54 30.85
CA VAL A 440 13.90 15.84 29.58
C VAL A 440 15.37 15.46 29.38
N GLU A 441 16.27 16.23 29.96
CA GLU A 441 17.72 16.04 29.90
C GLU A 441 18.17 14.78 30.65
N SER A 442 17.35 14.24 31.55
CA SER A 442 17.65 12.99 32.27
C SER A 442 17.25 11.73 31.49
N ILE A 443 16.66 11.89 30.30
CA ILE A 443 16.17 10.79 29.46
C ILE A 443 17.00 10.73 28.18
N ASP A 444 17.95 9.80 28.15
CA ASP A 444 18.72 9.46 26.95
C ASP A 444 18.10 8.30 26.15
N LYS A 445 18.80 7.86 25.09
CA LYS A 445 18.34 6.74 24.23
C LYS A 445 18.25 5.40 24.97
N HIS A 446 19.01 5.21 26.05
CA HIS A 446 19.10 3.97 26.83
C HIS A 446 18.20 3.97 28.07
N ASN A 447 17.68 5.13 28.47
CA ASN A 447 16.79 5.26 29.61
C ASN A 447 15.45 4.51 29.36
N PRO A 448 15.05 3.58 30.26
CA PRO A 448 13.79 2.82 30.13
C PRO A 448 12.54 3.69 29.99
N LEU A 449 12.54 4.90 30.55
CA LEU A 449 11.41 5.83 30.44
C LEU A 449 11.16 6.26 28.99
N ARG A 450 12.22 6.39 28.19
CA ARG A 450 12.09 6.70 26.76
C ARG A 450 11.25 5.65 26.04
N GLN A 451 11.44 4.38 26.37
CA GLN A 451 10.69 3.30 25.75
C GLN A 451 9.20 3.38 26.14
N LYS A 452 8.91 3.63 27.42
CA LYS A 452 7.53 3.89 27.90
C LYS A 452 6.89 5.07 27.15
N GLY A 453 7.62 6.17 26.99
CA GLY A 453 7.18 7.36 26.24
C GLY A 453 6.94 7.06 24.75
N LYS A 454 7.83 6.31 24.09
CA LYS A 454 7.70 5.93 22.67
C LYS A 454 6.46 5.10 22.40
N VAL A 455 6.24 4.03 23.18
CA VAL A 455 5.08 3.14 23.01
C VAL A 455 3.78 3.89 23.25
N ALA A 456 3.75 4.72 24.30
CA ALA A 456 2.59 5.55 24.62
C ALA A 456 2.28 6.56 23.49
N GLU A 457 3.30 7.24 22.96
CA GLU A 457 3.14 8.21 21.88
C GLU A 457 2.53 7.59 20.62
N LEU A 458 2.98 6.38 20.26
CA LEU A 458 2.51 5.68 19.08
C LEU A 458 1.12 5.05 19.27
N ALA A 459 0.78 4.59 20.48
CA ALA A 459 -0.43 3.82 20.73
C ALA A 459 -1.64 4.67 21.13
N LEU A 460 -1.44 5.79 21.83
CA LEU A 460 -2.50 6.44 22.61
C LEU A 460 -3.10 7.68 21.95
N GLY A 461 -2.46 8.21 20.90
CA GLY A 461 -2.91 9.39 20.15
C GLY A 461 -4.34 9.31 19.62
N TYR A 462 -4.86 8.11 19.40
CA TYR A 462 -6.16 7.87 18.76
C TYR A 462 -7.13 7.13 19.69
N GLN A 463 -7.15 7.53 20.97
CA GLN A 463 -7.99 6.91 22.02
C GLN A 463 -7.63 5.44 22.32
N GLY A 464 -6.37 5.07 22.10
CA GLY A 464 -5.84 3.76 22.46
C GLY A 464 -5.98 3.46 23.96
N GLY A 465 -6.12 2.18 24.28
CA GLY A 465 -6.10 1.64 25.64
C GLY A 465 -4.98 0.61 25.84
N PRO A 466 -5.01 -0.20 26.91
CA PRO A 466 -4.00 -1.22 27.19
C PRO A 466 -3.73 -2.16 26.01
N ASN A 467 -4.79 -2.63 25.33
CA ASN A 467 -4.66 -3.49 24.15
C ASN A 467 -3.90 -2.83 22.99
N ALA A 468 -3.95 -1.50 22.86
CA ALA A 468 -3.17 -0.79 21.84
C ALA A 468 -1.67 -0.77 22.21
N LEU A 469 -1.33 -0.62 23.49
CA LEU A 469 0.03 -0.72 23.99
C LEU A 469 0.61 -2.13 23.77
N ILE A 470 -0.18 -3.17 24.09
CA ILE A 470 0.21 -4.57 23.87
C ILE A 470 0.52 -4.82 22.38
N LYS A 471 -0.35 -4.36 21.48
CA LYS A 471 -0.14 -4.47 20.02
C LYS A 471 1.11 -3.73 19.54
N MET A 472 1.48 -2.63 20.18
CA MET A 472 2.71 -1.88 19.91
C MET A 472 3.97 -2.50 20.56
N GLY A 473 3.83 -3.67 21.18
CA GLY A 473 4.95 -4.45 21.71
C GLY A 473 5.34 -4.10 23.14
N ALA A 474 4.45 -3.46 23.93
CA ALA A 474 4.73 -3.08 25.32
C ALA A 474 5.28 -4.25 26.14
N LEU A 475 4.63 -5.41 26.09
CA LEU A 475 5.05 -6.60 26.86
C LEU A 475 6.42 -7.13 26.42
N LYS A 476 6.67 -7.16 25.10
CA LYS A 476 7.97 -7.58 24.52
C LYS A 476 9.12 -6.66 24.90
N GLN A 477 8.82 -5.46 25.41
CA GLN A 477 9.79 -4.45 25.83
C GLN A 477 9.91 -4.38 27.36
N GLY A 478 9.36 -5.36 28.07
CA GLY A 478 9.51 -5.51 29.52
C GLY A 478 8.46 -4.76 30.36
N LEU A 479 7.37 -4.28 29.76
CA LEU A 479 6.23 -3.72 30.52
C LEU A 479 5.31 -4.83 30.99
N THR A 480 4.73 -4.70 32.19
CA THR A 480 3.72 -5.65 32.69
C THR A 480 2.30 -5.18 32.34
N GLU A 481 1.34 -6.11 32.25
CA GLU A 481 -0.06 -5.75 31.98
C GLU A 481 -0.65 -4.82 33.04
N GLU A 482 -0.24 -4.97 34.29
CA GLU A 482 -0.68 -4.16 35.43
C GLU A 482 -0.24 -2.69 35.32
N GLU A 483 0.91 -2.41 34.67
CA GLU A 483 1.39 -1.04 34.46
C GLU A 483 0.62 -0.29 33.36
N LEU A 484 -0.01 -1.00 32.42
CA LEU A 484 -0.57 -0.40 31.20
C LEU A 484 -1.71 0.61 31.48
N PRO A 485 -2.69 0.35 32.37
CA PRO A 485 -3.74 1.32 32.68
C PRO A 485 -3.19 2.64 33.24
N ALA A 486 -2.15 2.56 34.09
CA ALA A 486 -1.50 3.74 34.65
C ALA A 486 -0.81 4.57 33.55
N LEU A 487 -0.10 3.93 32.62
CA LEU A 487 0.52 4.60 31.47
C LEU A 487 -0.51 5.31 30.59
N VAL A 488 -1.66 4.67 30.33
CA VAL A 488 -2.76 5.30 29.57
C VAL A 488 -3.22 6.57 30.27
N LYS A 489 -3.44 6.52 31.59
CA LYS A 489 -3.88 7.68 32.38
C LYS A 489 -2.82 8.80 32.36
N MET A 490 -1.55 8.46 32.54
CA MET A 490 -0.45 9.44 32.55
C MET A 490 -0.34 10.16 31.20
N TRP A 491 -0.40 9.43 30.08
CA TRP A 491 -0.33 10.05 28.75
C TRP A 491 -1.53 10.96 28.46
N ARG A 492 -2.75 10.54 28.84
CA ARG A 492 -3.96 11.35 28.68
C ARG A 492 -3.89 12.64 29.52
N ASN A 493 -3.39 12.55 30.75
CA ASN A 493 -3.17 13.72 31.60
C ASN A 493 -2.11 14.68 31.03
N ALA A 494 -1.08 14.15 30.35
CA ALA A 494 -0.05 14.94 29.69
C ALA A 494 -0.49 15.52 28.32
N SER A 495 -1.59 15.02 27.75
CA SER A 495 -2.07 15.41 26.41
C SER A 495 -3.57 15.80 26.41
N PRO A 496 -4.00 16.74 27.27
CA PRO A 496 -5.42 17.04 27.47
C PRO A 496 -6.11 17.58 26.22
N HIS A 497 -5.40 18.34 25.37
CA HIS A 497 -6.00 18.90 24.16
C HIS A 497 -6.25 17.82 23.10
N ILE A 498 -5.39 16.79 23.05
CA ILE A 498 -5.60 15.64 22.17
C ILE A 498 -6.81 14.83 22.63
N VAL A 499 -6.98 14.63 23.94
CA VAL A 499 -8.16 13.95 24.50
C VAL A 499 -9.45 14.73 24.15
N GLN A 500 -9.43 16.06 24.28
CA GLN A 500 -10.54 16.92 23.91
C GLN A 500 -10.86 16.83 22.41
N LEU A 501 -9.84 16.77 21.54
CA LEU A 501 -10.02 16.65 20.10
C LEU A 501 -10.84 15.39 19.71
N TRP A 502 -10.68 14.27 20.42
CA TRP A 502 -11.48 13.07 20.16
C TRP A 502 -12.97 13.33 20.41
N GLN A 503 -13.29 14.00 21.52
CA GLN A 503 -14.66 14.32 21.89
C GLN A 503 -15.27 15.34 20.92
N ASP A 504 -14.51 16.38 20.57
CA ASP A 504 -14.93 17.41 19.63
C ASP A 504 -15.24 16.80 18.26
N ALA A 505 -14.38 15.91 17.76
CA ALA A 505 -14.58 15.23 16.49
C ALA A 505 -15.82 14.32 16.50
N GLU A 506 -16.04 13.56 17.57
CA GLU A 506 -17.22 12.69 17.67
C GLU A 506 -18.53 13.50 17.74
N ASN A 507 -18.55 14.55 18.55
CA ASN A 507 -19.72 15.41 18.71
C ASN A 507 -20.06 16.13 17.39
N ALA A 508 -19.06 16.74 16.74
CA ALA A 508 -19.27 17.44 15.48
C ALA A 508 -19.75 16.50 14.36
N ALA A 509 -19.20 15.28 14.29
CA ALA A 509 -19.64 14.29 13.31
C ALA A 509 -21.09 13.83 13.55
N LYS A 510 -21.47 13.57 14.81
CA LYS A 510 -22.85 13.21 15.18
C LYS A 510 -23.83 14.33 14.88
N GLU A 511 -23.50 15.55 15.30
CA GLU A 511 -24.32 16.74 15.07
C GLU A 511 -24.52 17.01 13.56
N ALA A 512 -23.45 16.91 12.75
CA ALA A 512 -23.54 17.06 11.31
C ALA A 512 -24.52 16.05 10.67
N VAL A 513 -24.53 14.80 11.14
CA VAL A 513 -25.42 13.74 10.64
C VAL A 513 -26.85 13.93 11.11
N GLN A 514 -27.07 14.21 12.39
CA GLN A 514 -28.40 14.37 12.99
C GLN A 514 -29.12 15.60 12.43
N ASN A 515 -28.42 16.72 12.33
CA ASN A 515 -28.99 17.99 11.89
C ASN A 515 -28.82 18.22 10.38
N ARG A 516 -28.20 17.28 9.66
CA ARG A 516 -27.89 17.37 8.22
C ARG A 516 -27.22 18.69 7.85
N THR A 517 -26.23 19.08 8.63
CA THR A 517 -25.59 20.40 8.59
C THR A 517 -24.07 20.28 8.39
N SER A 518 -23.37 21.42 8.48
CA SER A 518 -21.91 21.49 8.57
C SER A 518 -21.50 22.00 9.95
N VAL A 519 -20.59 21.30 10.62
CA VAL A 519 -20.06 21.66 11.93
C VAL A 519 -18.55 21.89 11.82
N GLN A 520 -18.11 23.07 12.23
CA GLN A 520 -16.71 23.48 12.15
C GLN A 520 -15.92 23.00 13.37
N LEU A 521 -14.68 22.59 13.14
CA LEU A 521 -13.69 22.30 14.16
C LEU A 521 -12.51 23.27 14.03
N LYS A 522 -11.56 23.16 14.97
CA LYS A 522 -10.33 23.95 14.93
C LYS A 522 -9.51 23.62 13.67
N ARG A 523 -8.63 24.56 13.30
CA ARG A 523 -7.61 24.39 12.25
C ARG A 523 -8.17 24.07 10.85
N GLY A 524 -9.40 24.50 10.54
CA GLY A 524 -9.98 24.36 9.20
C GLY A 524 -10.57 22.98 8.89
N VAL A 525 -10.72 22.13 9.91
CA VAL A 525 -11.46 20.86 9.78
C VAL A 525 -12.96 21.12 9.93
N SER A 526 -13.80 20.41 9.18
CA SER A 526 -15.24 20.39 9.44
C SER A 526 -15.89 19.05 9.10
N TYR A 527 -17.03 18.78 9.70
CA TYR A 527 -17.91 17.66 9.33
C TYR A 527 -19.13 18.20 8.61
N LYS A 528 -19.36 17.74 7.37
CA LYS A 528 -20.46 18.18 6.51
C LYS A 528 -21.32 17.01 6.09
N TYR A 529 -22.63 17.09 6.26
CA TYR A 529 -23.57 16.15 5.66
C TYR A 529 -24.05 16.66 4.30
N GLU A 530 -23.92 15.85 3.25
CA GLU A 530 -24.43 16.16 1.92
C GLU A 530 -24.78 14.87 1.17
N LYS A 531 -25.94 14.83 0.48
CA LYS A 531 -26.34 13.73 -0.43
C LYS A 531 -26.22 12.32 0.19
N GLY A 532 -26.55 12.18 1.49
CA GLY A 532 -26.48 10.89 2.18
C GLY A 532 -25.08 10.45 2.58
N ILE A 533 -24.09 11.36 2.55
CA ILE A 533 -22.71 11.12 2.93
C ILE A 533 -22.31 12.13 4.01
N LEU A 534 -21.62 11.66 5.05
CA LEU A 534 -20.89 12.53 5.96
C LEU A 534 -19.48 12.71 5.41
N PHE A 535 -19.06 13.95 5.21
CA PHE A 535 -17.72 14.31 4.79
C PHE A 535 -16.95 14.88 5.97
N ALA A 536 -15.77 14.33 6.26
CA ALA A 536 -14.76 15.04 7.03
C ALA A 536 -13.94 15.89 6.05
N VAL A 537 -14.17 17.20 6.05
CA VAL A 537 -13.46 18.18 5.22
C VAL A 537 -12.16 18.54 5.93
N LEU A 538 -11.05 18.31 5.27
CA LEU A 538 -9.71 18.62 5.75
C LEU A 538 -9.36 20.09 5.49
N PRO A 539 -8.34 20.65 6.17
CA PRO A 539 -7.91 22.02 5.94
C PRO A 539 -7.41 22.26 4.51
N SER A 540 -6.90 21.21 3.85
CA SER A 540 -6.53 21.20 2.43
C SER A 540 -7.71 21.35 1.47
N GLY A 541 -8.96 21.26 1.97
CA GLY A 541 -10.20 21.22 1.18
C GLY A 541 -10.60 19.81 0.73
N ARG A 542 -9.71 18.81 0.85
CA ARG A 542 -10.00 17.41 0.52
C ARG A 542 -11.03 16.83 1.50
N GLN A 543 -11.82 15.87 1.05
CA GLN A 543 -12.92 15.31 1.83
C GLN A 543 -12.79 13.79 2.01
N LEU A 544 -13.06 13.30 3.22
CA LEU A 544 -13.18 11.87 3.52
C LEU A 544 -14.65 11.49 3.63
N ALA A 545 -15.09 10.54 2.82
CA ALA A 545 -16.49 10.16 2.70
C ALA A 545 -16.89 9.00 3.63
N TYR A 546 -17.95 9.21 4.42
CA TYR A 546 -18.62 8.19 5.24
C TYR A 546 -20.03 7.98 4.69
N VAL A 547 -20.21 6.93 3.89
CA VAL A 547 -21.42 6.66 3.11
C VAL A 547 -22.56 6.20 4.02
N LYS A 548 -23.78 6.74 3.80
CA LYS A 548 -25.01 6.42 4.56
C LYS A 548 -24.78 6.43 6.09
N PRO A 549 -24.30 7.56 6.64
CA PRO A 549 -24.02 7.67 8.06
C PRO A 549 -25.32 7.63 8.86
N ARG A 550 -25.28 7.08 10.08
CA ARG A 550 -26.39 7.04 11.03
C ARG A 550 -25.89 7.27 12.44
N VAL A 551 -26.71 7.89 13.26
CA VAL A 551 -26.51 7.98 14.70
C VAL A 551 -27.63 7.19 15.36
N GLU A 552 -27.28 6.15 16.10
CA GLU A 552 -28.23 5.20 16.69
C GLU A 552 -27.78 4.76 18.09
N MET A 553 -28.72 4.39 18.95
CA MET A 553 -28.40 3.78 20.25
C MET A 553 -27.93 2.35 20.01
N ALA A 554 -26.71 2.03 20.43
CA ALA A 554 -26.11 0.72 20.25
C ALA A 554 -25.60 0.18 21.59
N GLU A 555 -25.75 -1.13 21.79
CA GLU A 555 -25.13 -1.84 22.90
C GLU A 555 -23.62 -1.95 22.66
N THR A 556 -22.83 -1.56 23.64
CA THR A 556 -21.37 -1.61 23.60
C THR A 556 -20.83 -2.30 24.84
N ASN A 557 -19.54 -2.63 24.84
CA ASN A 557 -18.86 -3.25 25.99
C ASN A 557 -18.90 -2.41 27.28
N VAL A 558 -19.34 -1.15 27.20
CA VAL A 558 -19.47 -0.21 28.33
C VAL A 558 -20.93 0.24 28.53
N GLY A 559 -21.90 -0.46 27.93
CA GLY A 559 -23.33 -0.18 28.02
C GLY A 559 -23.93 0.39 26.74
N VAL A 560 -25.23 0.72 26.80
CA VAL A 560 -25.97 1.33 25.69
C VAL A 560 -25.58 2.80 25.56
N LYS A 561 -25.11 3.20 24.39
CA LYS A 561 -24.79 4.61 24.10
C LYS A 561 -25.11 4.97 22.66
N GLU A 562 -25.24 6.27 22.43
CA GLU A 562 -25.35 6.80 21.08
C GLU A 562 -24.05 6.56 20.29
N GLN A 563 -24.16 5.94 19.13
CA GLN A 563 -23.04 5.51 18.30
C GLN A 563 -23.21 6.02 16.86
N LEU A 564 -22.13 6.55 16.29
CA LEU A 564 -22.05 6.90 14.88
C LEU A 564 -21.65 5.65 14.08
N SER A 565 -22.39 5.32 13.02
CA SER A 565 -22.09 4.21 12.10
C SER A 565 -22.18 4.67 10.65
N TYR A 566 -21.49 3.98 9.74
CA TYR A 566 -21.53 4.24 8.30
C TYR A 566 -21.37 2.94 7.50
N GLU A 567 -21.70 2.97 6.22
CA GLU A 567 -21.45 1.84 5.30
C GLU A 567 -20.08 1.96 4.64
N GLY A 568 -19.33 0.86 4.68
CA GLY A 568 -17.99 0.80 4.12
C GLY A 568 -17.52 -0.64 3.90
N GLN A 569 -16.37 -0.78 3.25
CA GLN A 569 -15.73 -2.08 3.07
C GLN A 569 -14.99 -2.49 4.35
N ASP A 570 -15.34 -3.66 4.89
CA ASP A 570 -14.61 -4.26 6.00
C ASP A 570 -13.18 -4.61 5.58
N GLN A 571 -12.20 -4.27 6.41
CA GLN A 571 -10.80 -4.48 6.07
C GLN A 571 -10.40 -5.96 6.04
N THR A 572 -11.09 -6.80 6.79
CA THR A 572 -10.80 -8.24 6.92
C THR A 572 -11.62 -9.06 5.95
N THR A 573 -12.95 -8.92 5.96
CA THR A 573 -13.85 -9.73 5.13
C THR A 573 -13.99 -9.20 3.71
N LYS A 574 -13.57 -7.95 3.45
CA LYS A 574 -13.75 -7.23 2.17
C LYS A 574 -15.22 -7.07 1.73
N GLN A 575 -16.16 -7.34 2.62
CA GLN A 575 -17.59 -7.17 2.37
C GLN A 575 -18.02 -5.73 2.67
N TRP A 576 -19.01 -5.25 1.92
CA TRP A 576 -19.66 -3.99 2.20
C TRP A 576 -20.66 -4.16 3.35
N LYS A 577 -20.45 -3.45 4.46
CA LYS A 577 -21.34 -3.55 5.63
C LYS A 577 -21.39 -2.23 6.41
N ARG A 578 -22.35 -2.14 7.31
CA ARG A 578 -22.41 -1.08 8.32
C ARG A 578 -21.35 -1.33 9.39
N MET A 579 -20.59 -0.31 9.74
CA MET A 579 -19.54 -0.38 10.74
C MET A 579 -19.58 0.83 11.68
N PRO A 580 -19.33 0.62 12.99
CA PRO A 580 -19.31 1.69 13.96
C PRO A 580 -18.03 2.53 13.85
N THR A 581 -18.10 3.77 14.30
CA THR A 581 -16.95 4.65 14.47
C THR A 581 -17.08 5.48 15.75
N TYR A 582 -16.00 6.16 16.14
CA TYR A 582 -15.91 6.92 17.38
C TYR A 582 -14.81 7.98 17.26
N GLY A 583 -14.74 8.90 18.22
CA GLY A 583 -13.83 10.05 18.21
C GLY A 583 -12.37 9.72 17.88
N GLY A 584 -11.76 8.78 18.59
CA GLY A 584 -10.39 8.35 18.32
C GLY A 584 -10.16 7.86 16.88
N LYS A 585 -11.09 7.08 16.31
CA LYS A 585 -10.99 6.60 14.92
C LYS A 585 -11.18 7.72 13.91
N LEU A 586 -12.06 8.67 14.18
CA LEU A 586 -12.24 9.86 13.35
C LEU A 586 -10.97 10.72 13.33
N VAL A 587 -10.37 10.96 14.50
CA VAL A 587 -9.11 11.71 14.62
C VAL A 587 -7.95 10.99 13.96
N GLU A 588 -7.84 9.66 14.08
CA GLU A 588 -6.86 8.87 13.33
C GLU A 588 -6.98 9.11 11.83
N ASN A 589 -8.22 9.04 11.29
CA ASN A 589 -8.44 9.27 9.87
C ASN A 589 -8.03 10.70 9.46
N LEU A 590 -8.39 11.72 10.25
CA LEU A 590 -8.00 13.12 10.00
C LEU A 590 -6.48 13.28 9.98
N VAL A 591 -5.79 12.77 11.00
CA VAL A 591 -4.33 12.91 11.13
C VAL A 591 -3.61 12.20 10.00
N GLN A 592 -3.98 10.95 9.71
CA GLN A 592 -3.36 10.19 8.63
C GLN A 592 -3.60 10.81 7.25
N ALA A 593 -4.77 11.40 7.05
CA ALA A 593 -5.15 12.07 5.81
C ALA A 593 -4.43 13.42 5.64
N ILE A 594 -4.31 14.22 6.70
CA ILE A 594 -3.57 15.48 6.67
C ILE A 594 -2.07 15.23 6.47
N ALA A 595 -1.50 14.20 7.11
CA ALA A 595 -0.12 13.79 6.88
C ALA A 595 0.11 13.40 5.41
N ARG A 596 -0.83 12.65 4.80
CA ARG A 596 -0.83 12.35 3.37
C ARG A 596 -0.87 13.63 2.54
N ASP A 597 -1.69 14.61 2.91
CA ASP A 597 -1.79 15.87 2.15
C ASP A 597 -0.52 16.72 2.25
N CYS A 598 0.20 16.66 3.37
CA CYS A 598 1.52 17.28 3.49
C CYS A 598 2.52 16.62 2.52
N LEU A 599 2.54 15.28 2.47
CA LEU A 599 3.34 14.53 1.49
C LEU A 599 2.96 14.90 0.06
N ALA A 600 1.66 14.95 -0.25
CA ALA A 600 1.17 15.29 -1.57
C ALA A 600 1.64 16.68 -2.04
N VAL A 601 1.60 17.69 -1.16
CA VAL A 601 2.14 19.02 -1.44
C VAL A 601 3.65 18.98 -1.67
N ALA A 602 4.40 18.20 -0.88
CA ALA A 602 5.84 18.06 -1.08
C ALA A 602 6.18 17.38 -2.40
N MET A 603 5.44 16.31 -2.76
CA MET A 603 5.61 15.61 -4.04
C MET A 603 5.32 16.53 -5.23
N ASP A 604 4.23 17.31 -5.21
CA ASP A 604 3.91 18.27 -6.27
C ASP A 604 4.97 19.38 -6.41
N ARG A 605 5.51 19.88 -5.29
CA ARG A 605 6.61 20.86 -5.31
C ARG A 605 7.91 20.28 -5.86
N LEU A 606 8.23 19.04 -5.52
CA LEU A 606 9.41 18.34 -6.03
C LEU A 606 9.30 18.08 -7.53
N ASP A 607 8.13 17.63 -7.97
CA ASP A 607 7.83 17.44 -9.40
C ASP A 607 7.99 18.75 -10.19
N GLN A 608 7.45 19.86 -9.68
CA GLN A 608 7.65 21.20 -10.27
C GLN A 608 9.11 21.68 -10.25
N ALA A 609 9.92 21.18 -9.32
CA ALA A 609 11.36 21.43 -9.24
C ALA A 609 12.18 20.43 -10.08
N ASN A 610 11.53 19.60 -10.91
CA ASN A 610 12.14 18.55 -11.74
C ASN A 610 12.89 17.48 -10.94
N TYR A 611 12.46 17.18 -9.73
CA TYR A 611 12.92 16.01 -8.98
C TYR A 611 12.15 14.77 -9.43
N GLU A 612 12.85 13.81 -10.03
CA GLU A 612 12.26 12.59 -10.58
C GLU A 612 11.91 11.59 -9.47
N ILE A 613 10.69 11.65 -8.96
CA ILE A 613 10.20 10.71 -7.93
C ILE A 613 10.06 9.31 -8.55
N VAL A 614 10.72 8.30 -7.99
CA VAL A 614 10.63 6.90 -8.47
C VAL A 614 9.75 6.02 -7.59
N MET A 615 9.65 6.34 -6.30
CA MET A 615 8.74 5.73 -5.35
C MET A 615 8.67 6.57 -4.07
N HIS A 616 7.72 6.23 -3.20
CA HIS A 616 7.63 6.82 -1.87
C HIS A 616 7.14 5.78 -0.85
N VAL A 617 7.64 5.88 0.37
CA VAL A 617 7.38 4.96 1.47
C VAL A 617 6.79 5.72 2.65
N HIS A 618 5.46 5.76 2.70
CA HIS A 618 4.72 6.56 3.67
C HIS A 618 5.12 8.04 3.62
N ASP A 619 5.88 8.52 4.59
CA ASP A 619 6.39 9.88 4.74
C ASP A 619 7.75 10.13 4.08
N GLU A 620 8.37 9.10 3.49
CA GLU A 620 9.65 9.15 2.78
C GLU A 620 9.44 9.25 1.26
N ILE A 621 10.14 10.18 0.60
CA ILE A 621 10.16 10.37 -0.86
C ILE A 621 11.53 9.94 -1.39
N ILE A 622 11.54 9.11 -2.43
CA ILE A 622 12.75 8.65 -3.10
C ILE A 622 12.77 9.24 -4.51
N THR A 623 13.79 10.06 -4.80
CA THR A 623 14.02 10.65 -6.12
C THR A 623 15.27 10.06 -6.75
N GLU A 624 15.29 9.91 -8.08
CA GLU A 624 16.41 9.38 -8.84
C GLU A 624 17.01 10.48 -9.73
N MET A 625 18.12 11.08 -9.33
CA MET A 625 18.67 12.28 -9.96
C MET A 625 20.02 12.02 -10.65
N PRO A 626 20.31 12.66 -11.81
CA PRO A 626 21.64 12.64 -12.41
C PRO A 626 22.72 13.09 -11.41
N LYS A 627 23.88 12.44 -11.41
CA LYS A 627 25.01 12.85 -10.56
C LYS A 627 25.39 14.31 -10.88
N GLY A 628 25.46 15.14 -9.84
CA GLY A 628 25.77 16.58 -9.97
C GLY A 628 24.56 17.50 -10.18
N TYR A 629 23.35 16.95 -10.31
CA TYR A 629 22.11 17.73 -10.35
C TYR A 629 21.21 17.41 -9.15
N GLY A 630 20.53 18.44 -8.62
CA GLY A 630 19.78 18.39 -7.36
C GLY A 630 20.66 18.12 -6.14
N SER A 631 20.15 18.44 -4.94
CA SER A 631 20.82 18.12 -3.67
C SER A 631 19.83 17.72 -2.57
N LEU A 632 20.31 17.00 -1.57
CA LEU A 632 19.56 16.75 -0.34
C LEU A 632 19.11 18.05 0.34
N ASP A 633 19.99 19.04 0.43
CA ASP A 633 19.69 20.33 1.08
C ASP A 633 18.55 21.07 0.38
N GLU A 634 18.54 21.07 -0.95
CA GLU A 634 17.46 21.64 -1.74
C GLU A 634 16.15 20.86 -1.56
N MET A 635 16.18 19.53 -1.61
CA MET A 635 15.01 18.68 -1.36
C MET A 635 14.43 18.93 0.03
N ASN A 636 15.28 18.97 1.07
CA ASN A 636 14.87 19.26 2.45
C ASN A 636 14.26 20.66 2.59
N LYS A 637 14.80 21.67 1.89
CA LYS A 637 14.21 23.02 1.85
C LYS A 637 12.83 23.01 1.21
N ILE A 638 12.64 22.27 0.12
CA ILE A 638 11.35 22.11 -0.56
C ILE A 638 10.31 21.48 0.38
N LEU A 639 10.68 20.39 1.08
CA LEU A 639 9.81 19.74 2.07
C LEU A 639 9.46 20.64 3.25
N ALA A 640 10.40 21.46 3.72
CA ALA A 640 10.21 22.37 4.85
C ALA A 640 9.41 23.64 4.52
N GLN A 641 9.08 23.88 3.23
CA GLN A 641 8.31 25.06 2.85
C GLN A 641 6.93 25.08 3.54
N PRO A 642 6.52 26.21 4.13
CA PRO A 642 5.22 26.36 4.77
C PRO A 642 4.07 25.97 3.83
N ILE A 643 3.05 25.31 4.36
CA ILE A 643 1.85 24.95 3.60
C ILE A 643 0.74 25.93 3.97
N GLY A 644 0.16 26.60 2.97
CA GLY A 644 -0.79 27.71 3.19
C GLY A 644 -2.01 27.33 4.03
N TRP A 645 -2.52 26.11 3.87
CA TRP A 645 -3.65 25.59 4.65
C TRP A 645 -3.26 24.99 6.02
N ALA A 646 -1.97 24.83 6.32
CA ALA A 646 -1.46 24.32 7.59
C ALA A 646 -0.52 25.31 8.30
N PRO A 647 -0.97 26.54 8.60
CA PRO A 647 -0.12 27.54 9.23
C PRO A 647 0.39 27.07 10.59
N GLY A 648 1.71 27.14 10.78
CA GLY A 648 2.40 26.79 12.01
C GLY A 648 2.55 25.28 12.28
N LEU A 649 2.22 24.42 11.32
CA LEU A 649 2.59 23.00 11.37
C LEU A 649 4.10 22.88 11.10
N PRO A 650 4.91 22.41 12.07
CA PRO A 650 6.35 22.33 11.89
C PRO A 650 6.71 21.15 10.99
N LEU A 651 7.13 21.41 9.76
CA LEU A 651 7.61 20.41 8.80
C LEU A 651 9.13 20.50 8.68
N LYS A 652 9.81 19.35 8.72
CA LYS A 652 11.25 19.24 8.52
C LYS A 652 11.53 17.98 7.72
N GLY A 653 12.32 18.12 6.66
CA GLY A 653 12.91 17.00 5.91
C GLY A 653 14.21 16.56 6.55
N ASP A 654 14.46 15.26 6.56
CA ASP A 654 15.76 14.66 6.88
C ASP A 654 16.04 13.51 5.93
N GLY A 655 17.30 13.22 5.63
CA GLY A 655 17.61 12.17 4.66
C GLY A 655 19.05 12.15 4.19
N PHE A 656 19.29 11.48 3.07
CA PHE A 656 20.62 11.16 2.59
C PHE A 656 20.65 10.89 1.08
N GLU A 657 21.86 10.87 0.51
CA GLU A 657 22.10 10.50 -0.89
C GLU A 657 22.80 9.12 -0.96
N THR A 658 22.42 8.28 -1.92
CA THR A 658 22.93 6.90 -2.01
C THR A 658 22.83 6.35 -3.44
N LEU A 659 23.55 5.28 -3.74
CA LEU A 659 23.46 4.57 -5.03
C LEU A 659 22.42 3.45 -5.05
N PHE A 660 22.07 2.94 -3.87
CA PHE A 660 21.04 1.92 -3.69
C PHE A 660 20.17 2.26 -2.49
N TYR A 661 18.92 1.82 -2.52
CA TYR A 661 17.97 2.15 -1.47
C TYR A 661 18.33 1.45 -0.16
N LYS A 662 18.35 2.21 0.93
CA LYS A 662 18.59 1.76 2.30
C LYS A 662 17.76 2.61 3.24
N LYS A 663 17.81 2.33 4.53
CA LYS A 663 17.27 3.22 5.56
C LYS A 663 18.44 3.83 6.34
N ASP A 664 18.33 5.11 6.69
CA ASP A 664 19.32 5.77 7.57
C ASP A 664 19.17 5.27 9.02
N ASP A 665 20.27 5.31 9.79
CA ASP A 665 20.35 4.79 11.17
C ASP A 665 19.72 5.69 12.25
#